data_AF-A0A2S3IS96-F1
#
_entry.id   AF-A0A2S3IS96-F1
#
_cell.length_a   1.000
_cell.length_b   1.000
_cell.length_c   1.000
_cell.angle_alpha   90.00
_cell.angle_beta   90.00
_cell.angle_gamma   90.00
#
_symmetry.space_group_name_H-M   'P 1'
#
loop_
_entity.id
_entity.type
_entity.pdbx_description
1 polymer ?
#
loop_
_entity_poly.entity_id
_entity_poly.type
_entity_poly.pdbx_seq_one_letter_code
_entity_poly.pdbx_strand_id
1 'polypeptide(L)'
;MAATALLLPAAAAAAAAVLLCLAGGSRATNVTYDHRALVIDGVRRVLVSGSIHYPRSTPDMWPGLIQKAKDGGLDVIETYVFWDIHEPVRGQYDFEGRKDLAAFVKAVADAGLYVHLRIGPYVCAEWNYGGFPLWLHFIPGVKFRTDNEPFKAEMQRFTAKVVDTMKGAGLYASQGGPIILSQIENEYGNIDSAYGAAGKAYMRWAAGMAVSLDTGVPWVMCQQADAPDPLINTCNGFYCDGFTPNSAAKPKMWTENWSGWFLSFGGAVPYRPVEDLAFAVARFYQRGGTFQNYYMYHGGTNLDRSSGGPFIATSYDYDAPIDEYGLIRQPKWGHLRDVHRAIKLCEPALIATDPSYISLGQNAEATVYKAGSVCAAFLANIDGQSDKTVTFNGKMYKLPAWSVSILPDCKNVVLNTAQINSQVTSSEMRLMESSTVASDGSFTTPELAVSGWSYAIEPVGITKDNALTKAGLMEQINTTADASDFLWYSTSITVKGDEPYLNGSQSSLLVSSLGHVLQVYVNGKIAGSAQGSASSSLISWQKPITLVPGKNKIDLLSATVGLSNYGAFFDLVGAGITGPVKLSGPNGALDLSSAQWTYQIGLRGEDLHLYNPSEASPEWVSSNAYPINQPLIWYKTKFTAPAGDDPVAIDFTGLGKGEAWVNGQSIGRYWPTNLAPQSGCVNSCNYRGSYTSSKCLKKCGQPSQTLYHVPRSFLQPGSNDIVLFEQFGGDPSKISFVTRQTGSVCAQVSEAHPAQIDNWISSQQKMQRSGPALRLECPKEGQVISSIKFASFGTPSGTCGSYSHGQCSSTQALSVVQEACIGVSSCSIPVSSNYFGDPCTGVTKSLVVEAACS
;
A
#
# COMPACT_ATOMS: atom_id res chain seq x y z
N MET A 1 39.94 26.90 56.63
CA MET A 1 38.57 27.42 56.44
C MET A 1 38.05 26.86 55.12
N ALA A 2 37.02 26.03 55.21
CA ALA A 2 36.47 25.26 54.10
C ALA A 2 35.48 26.11 53.29
N ALA A 3 35.52 25.96 51.97
CA ALA A 3 34.51 26.50 51.05
C ALA A 3 33.53 25.39 50.68
N THR A 4 32.26 25.61 50.98
CA THR A 4 31.16 24.66 50.79
C THR A 4 30.52 24.90 49.42
N ALA A 5 30.62 23.93 48.52
CA ALA A 5 29.88 23.91 47.26
C ALA A 5 28.47 23.37 47.48
N LEU A 6 27.44 24.13 47.07
CA LEU A 6 26.05 23.66 47.04
C LEU A 6 25.86 22.70 45.86
N LEU A 7 25.68 21.41 46.16
CA LEU A 7 25.19 20.39 45.25
C LEU A 7 23.67 20.52 45.11
N LEU A 8 23.20 20.86 43.92
CA LEU A 8 21.80 20.65 43.53
C LEU A 8 21.56 19.15 43.28
N PRO A 9 20.45 18.56 43.78
CA PRO A 9 20.19 17.13 43.64
C PRO A 9 19.87 16.77 42.19
N ALA A 10 20.48 15.69 41.69
CA ALA A 10 20.31 15.15 40.33
C ALA A 10 18.85 14.89 39.91
N ALA A 11 17.92 14.83 40.87
CA ALA A 11 16.48 14.69 40.61
C ALA A 11 15.85 15.92 39.94
N ALA A 12 16.37 17.13 40.17
CA ALA A 12 15.82 18.36 39.59
C ALA A 12 16.20 18.53 38.10
N ALA A 13 17.38 18.04 37.70
CA ALA A 13 17.81 18.05 36.30
C ALA A 13 17.03 17.02 35.45
N ALA A 14 16.66 15.88 36.03
CA ALA A 14 15.81 14.89 35.37
C ALA A 14 14.37 15.39 35.16
N ALA A 15 13.81 16.17 36.09
CA ALA A 15 12.48 16.74 35.95
C ALA A 15 12.40 17.84 34.87
N ALA A 16 13.47 18.63 34.70
CA ALA A 16 13.55 19.66 33.65
C ALA A 16 13.67 19.04 32.23
N ALA A 17 14.36 17.91 32.08
CA ALA A 17 14.43 17.18 30.80
C ALA A 17 13.09 16.55 30.40
N VAL A 18 12.27 16.13 31.38
CA VAL A 18 10.93 15.55 31.13
C VAL A 18 9.90 16.62 30.76
N LEU A 19 10.03 17.86 31.26
CA LEU A 19 9.11 18.97 30.94
C LEU A 19 9.39 19.62 29.57
N LEU A 20 10.61 19.55 29.04
CA LEU A 20 10.94 20.00 27.68
C LEU A 20 10.48 19.02 26.57
N CYS A 21 10.11 17.77 26.93
CA CYS A 21 9.54 16.80 25.99
C CYS A 21 8.05 17.04 25.65
N LEU A 22 7.37 17.98 26.31
CA LEU A 22 5.93 18.20 26.13
C LEU A 22 5.59 19.39 25.21
N ALA A 23 6.59 20.12 24.70
CA ALA A 23 6.41 21.16 23.68
C ALA A 23 7.70 21.36 22.87
N GLY A 24 7.95 20.50 21.89
CA GLY A 24 9.05 20.64 20.94
C GLY A 24 9.04 19.48 19.96
N GLY A 25 9.12 19.76 18.66
CA GLY A 25 9.23 18.72 17.62
C GLY A 25 10.38 17.75 17.93
N SER A 26 10.29 16.51 17.41
CA SER A 26 11.31 15.48 17.61
C SER A 26 12.62 15.93 16.96
N ARG A 27 13.49 16.54 17.77
CA ARG A 27 14.83 16.95 17.40
C ARG A 27 15.79 15.91 17.94
N ALA A 28 16.32 15.07 17.05
CA ALA A 28 17.53 14.31 17.33
C ALA A 28 18.73 15.15 16.91
N THR A 29 19.86 15.02 17.60
CA THR A 29 21.13 15.70 17.26
C THR A 29 22.27 14.75 16.95
N ASN A 30 22.24 13.54 17.51
CA ASN A 30 23.25 12.51 17.27
C ASN A 30 22.58 11.14 17.14
N VAL A 31 22.84 10.43 16.04
CA VAL A 31 22.33 9.08 15.80
C VAL A 31 23.48 8.12 15.51
N THR A 32 23.61 7.11 16.36
CA THR A 32 24.58 6.02 16.23
C THR A 32 23.89 4.68 16.46
N TYR A 33 24.65 3.59 16.59
CA TYR A 33 24.11 2.29 16.93
C TYR A 33 25.12 1.44 17.68
N ASP A 34 24.64 0.40 18.34
CA ASP A 34 25.45 -0.69 18.87
C ASP A 34 24.79 -2.05 18.61
N HIS A 35 25.33 -3.12 19.21
CA HIS A 35 24.81 -4.49 19.07
C HIS A 35 23.32 -4.63 19.41
N ARG A 36 22.76 -3.73 20.22
CA ARG A 36 21.39 -3.84 20.72
C ARG A 36 20.42 -2.99 19.91
N ALA A 37 20.72 -1.72 19.70
CA ALA A 37 19.76 -0.77 19.14
C ALA A 37 20.41 0.42 18.42
N LEU A 38 19.58 1.20 17.73
CA LEU A 38 19.94 2.58 17.42
C LEU A 38 20.01 3.39 18.72
N VAL A 39 20.99 4.28 18.77
CA VAL A 39 21.25 5.18 19.91
C VAL A 39 21.01 6.60 19.43
N ILE A 40 19.91 7.18 19.90
CA ILE A 40 19.49 8.55 19.58
C ILE A 40 19.76 9.42 20.80
N ASP A 41 20.62 10.43 20.64
CA ASP A 41 21.07 11.34 21.69
C ASP A 41 21.58 10.61 22.95
N GLY A 42 22.35 9.54 22.74
CA GLY A 42 22.95 8.74 23.80
C GLY A 42 22.01 7.70 24.44
N VAL A 43 20.76 7.60 23.97
CA VAL A 43 19.76 6.66 24.50
C VAL A 43 19.43 5.61 23.45
N ARG A 44 19.61 4.33 23.79
CA ARG A 44 19.10 3.20 22.98
C ARG A 44 17.58 3.27 22.88
N ARG A 45 17.03 3.05 21.70
CA ARG A 45 15.57 3.11 21.46
C ARG A 45 15.04 1.81 20.86
N VAL A 46 13.83 1.45 21.27
CA VAL A 46 13.01 0.43 20.58
C VAL A 46 12.02 1.16 19.70
N LEU A 47 12.21 1.12 18.39
CA LEU A 47 11.50 1.97 17.43
C LEU A 47 10.45 1.18 16.65
N VAL A 48 9.23 1.71 16.63
CA VAL A 48 8.14 1.27 15.76
C VAL A 48 8.04 2.24 14.59
N SER A 49 8.06 1.71 13.37
CA SER A 49 8.05 2.48 12.13
C SER A 49 6.90 2.06 11.22
N GLY A 50 6.49 2.93 10.31
CA GLY A 50 5.49 2.62 9.29
C GLY A 50 5.72 3.37 7.99
N SER A 51 5.51 2.67 6.87
CA SER A 51 5.73 3.25 5.54
C SER A 51 4.54 4.08 5.10
N ILE A 52 4.81 5.32 4.68
CA ILE A 52 3.86 6.22 4.02
C ILE A 52 4.60 6.84 2.83
N HIS A 53 4.24 6.44 1.61
CA HIS A 53 4.86 6.98 0.41
C HIS A 53 4.19 8.30 0.02
N TYR A 54 4.96 9.39 0.12
CA TYR A 54 4.46 10.74 -0.14
C TYR A 54 3.71 10.91 -1.48
N PRO A 55 4.13 10.33 -2.63
CA PRO A 55 3.44 10.57 -3.90
C PRO A 55 2.21 9.68 -4.11
N ARG A 56 1.96 8.71 -3.21
CA ARG A 56 0.74 7.86 -3.22
C ARG A 56 -0.43 8.48 -2.45
N SER A 57 -0.25 9.69 -1.95
CA SER A 57 -1.27 10.51 -1.29
C SER A 57 -1.04 11.98 -1.67
N THR A 58 -1.97 12.87 -1.32
CA THR A 58 -1.83 14.30 -1.62
C THR A 58 -1.27 15.08 -0.42
N PRO A 59 -0.65 16.26 -0.63
CA PRO A 59 -0.16 17.10 0.46
C PRO A 59 -1.19 17.37 1.57
N ASP A 60 -2.45 17.57 1.19
CA ASP A 60 -3.55 17.81 2.14
C ASP A 60 -3.87 16.59 3.01
N MET A 61 -3.56 15.38 2.53
CA MET A 61 -3.75 14.14 3.30
C MET A 61 -2.61 13.91 4.28
N TRP A 62 -1.37 14.35 3.98
CA TRP A 62 -0.19 13.98 4.75
C TRP A 62 -0.33 14.28 6.26
N PRO A 63 -0.75 15.48 6.72
CA PRO A 63 -0.87 15.75 8.15
C PRO A 63 -1.81 14.77 8.85
N GLY A 64 -2.97 14.46 8.24
CA GLY A 64 -3.94 13.53 8.80
C GLY A 64 -3.45 12.08 8.81
N LEU A 65 -2.69 11.66 7.81
CA LEU A 65 -2.06 10.33 7.75
C LEU A 65 -0.97 10.18 8.81
N ILE A 66 -0.09 11.18 8.92
CA ILE A 66 1.02 11.22 9.88
C ILE A 66 0.48 11.27 11.32
N GLN A 67 -0.58 12.04 11.57
CA GLN A 67 -1.21 12.10 12.88
C GLN A 67 -1.81 10.75 13.29
N LYS A 68 -2.54 10.06 12.38
CA LYS A 68 -3.04 8.70 12.63
C LYS A 68 -1.92 7.68 12.86
N ALA A 69 -0.77 7.85 12.21
CA ALA A 69 0.42 7.06 12.49
C ALA A 69 0.98 7.30 13.90
N LYS A 70 1.10 8.58 14.31
CA LYS A 70 1.52 8.95 15.66
C LYS A 70 0.57 8.41 16.73
N ASP A 71 -0.73 8.60 16.55
CA ASP A 71 -1.77 8.11 17.46
C ASP A 71 -1.82 6.57 17.51
N GLY A 72 -1.40 5.94 16.41
CA GLY A 72 -1.20 4.51 16.31
C GLY A 72 0.06 4.02 17.04
N GLY A 73 0.89 4.92 17.59
CA GLY A 73 2.07 4.60 18.38
C GLY A 73 3.35 4.40 17.56
N LEU A 74 3.42 4.90 16.33
CA LEU A 74 4.68 4.93 15.57
C LEU A 74 5.64 5.98 16.16
N ASP A 75 6.94 5.68 16.10
CA ASP A 75 8.03 6.62 16.38
C ASP A 75 8.64 7.19 15.08
N VAL A 76 8.55 6.44 13.98
CA VAL A 76 9.23 6.72 12.71
C VAL A 76 8.27 6.56 11.53
N ILE A 77 8.35 7.48 10.56
CA ILE A 77 7.78 7.29 9.22
C ILE A 77 8.88 6.86 8.26
N GLU A 78 8.64 5.79 7.52
CA GLU A 78 9.53 5.34 6.45
C GLU A 78 8.95 5.76 5.09
N THR A 79 9.82 6.20 4.17
CA THR A 79 9.41 6.41 2.78
C THR A 79 10.56 6.14 1.83
N TYR A 80 10.25 5.55 0.69
CA TYR A 80 11.13 5.58 -0.48
C TYR A 80 11.25 6.98 -1.07
N VAL A 81 12.24 7.19 -1.94
CA VAL A 81 12.35 8.35 -2.84
C VAL A 81 12.23 7.88 -4.29
N PHE A 82 11.30 8.45 -5.04
CA PHE A 82 10.94 7.98 -6.39
C PHE A 82 11.65 8.81 -7.47
N TRP A 83 12.74 8.29 -8.04
CA TRP A 83 13.60 9.06 -8.94
C TRP A 83 12.89 9.47 -10.23
N ASP A 84 12.15 8.57 -10.85
CA ASP A 84 11.42 8.81 -12.10
C ASP A 84 10.53 10.06 -12.07
N ILE A 85 9.79 10.29 -10.98
CA ILE A 85 8.92 11.47 -10.84
C ILE A 85 9.68 12.72 -10.41
N HIS A 86 10.84 12.57 -9.77
CA HIS A 86 11.69 13.69 -9.39
C HIS A 86 12.60 14.17 -10.51
N GLU A 87 12.86 13.34 -11.51
CA GLU A 87 13.68 13.69 -12.66
C GLU A 87 13.08 13.12 -13.96
N PRO A 88 11.88 13.57 -14.35
CA PRO A 88 11.21 13.07 -15.55
C PRO A 88 12.01 13.37 -16.83
N VAL A 89 12.79 14.45 -16.81
CA VAL A 89 13.76 14.79 -17.86
C VAL A 89 15.13 14.91 -17.20
N ARG A 90 16.15 14.25 -17.78
CA ARG A 90 17.53 14.25 -17.26
C ARG A 90 18.02 15.68 -17.02
N GLY A 91 18.41 15.96 -15.78
CA GLY A 91 18.90 17.26 -15.30
C GLY A 91 17.81 18.23 -14.83
N GLN A 92 16.52 17.91 -15.01
CA GLN A 92 15.40 18.76 -14.61
C GLN A 92 14.64 18.11 -13.47
N TYR A 93 14.73 18.72 -12.29
CA TYR A 93 14.16 18.17 -11.07
C TYR A 93 12.79 18.76 -10.75
N ASP A 94 11.89 17.92 -10.26
CA ASP A 94 10.56 18.30 -9.78
C ASP A 94 10.33 17.81 -8.34
N PHE A 95 10.15 18.78 -7.43
CA PHE A 95 9.84 18.56 -6.02
C PHE A 95 8.59 19.36 -5.62
N GLU A 96 7.62 19.52 -6.53
CA GLU A 96 6.40 20.29 -6.28
C GLU A 96 5.17 19.41 -5.97
N GLY A 97 4.19 19.98 -5.28
CA GLY A 97 2.92 19.32 -4.96
C GLY A 97 3.14 18.00 -4.23
N ARG A 98 2.55 16.89 -4.72
CA ARG A 98 2.73 15.56 -4.11
C ARG A 98 4.13 14.98 -4.26
N LYS A 99 5.03 15.65 -4.99
CA LYS A 99 6.46 15.35 -5.10
C LYS A 99 7.31 16.18 -4.14
N ASP A 100 6.72 17.05 -3.31
CA ASP A 100 7.52 17.81 -2.33
C ASP A 100 7.95 16.94 -1.14
N LEU A 101 9.07 16.23 -1.35
CA LEU A 101 9.69 15.37 -0.35
C LEU A 101 10.09 16.15 0.91
N ALA A 102 10.61 17.37 0.76
CA ALA A 102 11.05 18.17 1.89
C ALA A 102 9.87 18.63 2.74
N ALA A 103 8.75 19.03 2.12
CA ALA A 103 7.51 19.36 2.83
C ALA A 103 6.93 18.14 3.55
N PHE A 104 6.92 16.97 2.91
CA PHE A 104 6.48 15.74 3.57
C PHE A 104 7.32 15.42 4.82
N VAL A 105 8.66 15.45 4.71
CA VAL A 105 9.56 15.19 5.84
C VAL A 105 9.39 16.23 6.95
N LYS A 106 9.14 17.50 6.61
CA LYS A 106 8.81 18.55 7.60
C LYS A 106 7.49 18.27 8.30
N ALA A 107 6.45 17.84 7.58
CA ALA A 107 5.18 17.46 8.20
C ALA A 107 5.34 16.30 9.20
N VAL A 108 6.24 15.36 8.93
CA VAL A 108 6.61 14.30 9.88
C VAL A 108 7.30 14.89 11.12
N ALA A 109 8.22 15.85 10.93
CA ALA A 109 8.89 16.54 12.02
C ALA A 109 7.92 17.34 12.91
N ASP A 110 6.95 18.03 12.29
CA ASP A 110 5.93 18.84 12.98
C ASP A 110 5.02 17.97 13.84
N ALA A 111 4.71 16.74 13.38
CA ALA A 111 4.03 15.75 14.18
C ALA A 111 4.92 15.17 15.30
N GLY A 112 6.22 15.43 15.32
CA GLY A 112 7.14 14.90 16.32
C GLY A 112 7.50 13.43 16.10
N LEU A 113 7.56 12.99 14.84
CA LEU A 113 8.06 11.67 14.47
C LEU A 113 9.43 11.78 13.80
N TYR A 114 10.19 10.69 13.81
CA TYR A 114 11.42 10.57 13.04
C TYR A 114 11.15 10.08 11.61
N VAL A 115 12.17 10.14 10.75
CA VAL A 115 12.13 9.62 9.38
C VAL A 115 13.23 8.60 9.13
N HIS A 116 12.86 7.49 8.50
CA HIS A 116 13.78 6.60 7.78
C HIS A 116 13.64 6.86 6.28
N LEU A 117 14.64 7.51 5.67
CA LEU A 117 14.58 7.93 4.27
C LEU A 117 15.25 6.88 3.37
N ARG A 118 14.44 6.09 2.66
CA ARG A 118 14.95 5.04 1.77
C ARG A 118 15.20 5.60 0.37
N ILE A 119 16.40 6.16 0.19
CA ILE A 119 16.74 6.91 -1.03
C ILE A 119 16.79 6.01 -2.26
N GLY A 120 17.20 4.74 -2.12
CA GLY A 120 17.32 3.80 -3.25
C GLY A 120 18.60 4.06 -4.05
N PRO A 121 18.56 4.49 -5.33
CA PRO A 121 17.39 5.00 -6.03
C PRO A 121 16.60 3.96 -6.82
N TYR A 122 17.09 2.71 -6.88
CA TYR A 122 16.19 1.59 -7.10
C TYR A 122 15.37 1.36 -5.83
N VAL A 123 14.05 1.36 -5.94
CA VAL A 123 13.13 1.21 -4.80
C VAL A 123 12.22 0.01 -4.88
N CYS A 124 12.12 -0.65 -6.05
CA CYS A 124 11.08 -1.65 -6.33
C CYS A 124 9.67 -1.07 -6.11
N ALA A 125 9.17 -1.14 -4.87
CA ALA A 125 7.99 -0.48 -4.34
C ALA A 125 6.66 -0.77 -5.05
N GLU A 126 6.61 -1.83 -5.87
CA GLU A 126 5.59 -2.03 -6.90
C GLU A 126 5.39 -0.80 -7.80
N TRP A 127 6.44 0.00 -7.94
CA TRP A 127 6.47 1.27 -8.64
C TRP A 127 6.98 1.10 -10.07
N ASN A 128 6.55 1.96 -10.99
CA ASN A 128 6.93 1.88 -12.40
C ASN A 128 8.46 1.84 -12.54
N TYR A 129 8.97 0.87 -13.31
CA TYR A 129 10.40 0.71 -13.59
C TYR A 129 11.32 0.67 -12.35
N GLY A 130 10.77 0.27 -11.19
CA GLY A 130 11.49 0.21 -9.92
C GLY A 130 11.92 1.56 -9.38
N GLY A 131 11.30 2.65 -9.86
CA GLY A 131 11.63 4.04 -9.55
C GLY A 131 12.67 4.67 -10.45
N PHE A 132 13.25 3.95 -11.43
CA PHE A 132 14.19 4.56 -12.36
C PHE A 132 13.47 5.39 -13.42
N PRO A 133 13.97 6.59 -13.75
CA PRO A 133 13.49 7.31 -14.91
C PRO A 133 13.85 6.56 -16.19
N LEU A 134 12.91 6.46 -17.13
CA LEU A 134 13.15 5.66 -18.33
C LEU A 134 14.26 6.23 -19.23
N TRP A 135 14.54 7.54 -19.18
CA TRP A 135 15.66 8.12 -19.94
C TRP A 135 17.01 7.47 -19.59
N LEU A 136 17.14 6.88 -18.40
CA LEU A 136 18.34 6.16 -17.97
C LEU A 136 18.64 4.97 -18.89
N HIS A 137 17.60 4.29 -19.40
CA HIS A 137 17.69 3.15 -20.32
C HIS A 137 18.41 3.51 -21.63
N PHE A 138 18.30 4.77 -22.07
CA PHE A 138 18.84 5.23 -23.34
C PHE A 138 20.27 5.77 -23.25
N ILE A 139 20.90 5.74 -22.07
CA ILE A 139 22.30 6.15 -21.94
C ILE A 139 23.21 5.10 -22.62
N PRO A 140 24.09 5.52 -23.55
CA PRO A 140 24.97 4.59 -24.24
C PRO A 140 25.83 3.76 -23.27
N GLY A 141 25.74 2.43 -23.39
CA GLY A 141 26.52 1.48 -22.59
C GLY A 141 26.08 1.35 -21.13
N VAL A 142 24.94 1.93 -20.75
CA VAL A 142 24.37 1.77 -19.40
C VAL A 142 24.01 0.31 -19.13
N LYS A 143 24.24 -0.13 -17.89
CA LYS A 143 23.76 -1.41 -17.36
C LYS A 143 23.30 -1.17 -15.94
N PHE A 144 22.05 -1.50 -15.65
CA PHE A 144 21.46 -1.12 -14.39
C PHE A 144 22.02 -1.98 -13.25
N ARG A 145 22.17 -1.37 -12.08
CA ARG A 145 22.46 -2.04 -10.81
C ARG A 145 23.66 -2.99 -10.89
N THR A 146 24.72 -2.58 -11.57
CA THR A 146 25.97 -3.34 -11.66
C THR A 146 27.15 -2.39 -11.79
N ASP A 147 28.37 -2.92 -11.81
CA ASP A 147 29.59 -2.12 -11.87
C ASP A 147 29.77 -1.53 -13.28
N ASN A 148 29.07 -0.44 -13.52
CA ASN A 148 28.92 0.22 -14.81
C ASN A 148 29.02 1.73 -14.59
N GLU A 149 30.06 2.36 -15.14
CA GLU A 149 30.34 3.79 -14.91
C GLU A 149 29.17 4.73 -15.28
N PRO A 150 28.49 4.59 -16.44
CA PRO A 150 27.32 5.41 -16.73
C PRO A 150 26.21 5.31 -15.68
N PHE A 151 25.87 4.09 -15.24
CA PHE A 151 24.85 3.90 -14.20
C PHE A 151 25.30 4.46 -12.85
N LYS A 152 26.53 4.17 -12.43
CA LYS A 152 27.10 4.67 -11.17
C LYS A 152 27.11 6.19 -11.10
N ALA A 153 27.49 6.86 -12.18
CA ALA A 153 27.50 8.32 -12.26
C ALA A 153 26.10 8.92 -12.07
N GLU A 154 25.08 8.36 -12.73
CA GLU A 154 23.70 8.85 -12.61
C GLU A 154 23.09 8.53 -11.24
N MET A 155 23.30 7.33 -10.72
CA MET A 155 22.88 6.97 -9.36
C MET A 155 23.49 7.92 -8.33
N GLN A 156 24.80 8.14 -8.38
CA GLN A 156 25.48 9.05 -7.47
C GLN A 156 24.95 10.48 -7.59
N ARG A 157 24.73 10.98 -8.81
CA ARG A 157 24.19 12.32 -9.05
C ARG A 157 22.82 12.50 -8.39
N PHE A 158 21.92 11.55 -8.58
CA PHE A 158 20.59 11.62 -7.98
C PHE A 158 20.62 11.42 -6.46
N THR A 159 21.35 10.43 -5.95
CA THR A 159 21.47 10.23 -4.49
C THR A 159 22.07 11.47 -3.81
N ALA A 160 23.12 12.07 -4.38
CA ALA A 160 23.70 13.32 -3.89
C ALA A 160 22.68 14.46 -3.93
N LYS A 161 21.92 14.63 -5.02
CA LYS A 161 20.86 15.64 -5.12
C LYS A 161 19.82 15.51 -4.00
N VAL A 162 19.38 14.29 -3.69
CA VAL A 162 18.42 14.04 -2.59
C VAL A 162 19.04 14.40 -1.25
N VAL A 163 20.26 13.92 -0.98
CA VAL A 163 20.98 14.24 0.27
C VAL A 163 21.19 15.75 0.43
N ASP A 164 21.62 16.44 -0.62
CA ASP A 164 21.84 17.90 -0.62
C ASP A 164 20.55 18.66 -0.40
N THR A 165 19.43 18.19 -0.96
CA THR A 165 18.10 18.80 -0.75
C THR A 165 17.69 18.66 0.71
N MET A 166 17.87 17.47 1.31
CA MET A 166 17.56 17.23 2.72
C MET A 166 18.50 18.02 3.65
N LYS A 167 19.80 18.08 3.33
CA LYS A 167 20.80 18.86 4.08
C LYS A 167 20.54 20.36 4.01
N GLY A 168 20.23 20.89 2.83
CA GLY A 168 19.90 22.30 2.63
C GLY A 168 18.63 22.71 3.38
N ALA A 169 17.69 21.79 3.59
CA ALA A 169 16.51 21.98 4.41
C ALA A 169 16.72 21.68 5.91
N GLY A 170 17.92 21.26 6.34
CA GLY A 170 18.26 20.94 7.74
C GLY A 170 17.53 19.71 8.28
N LEU A 171 17.21 18.73 7.43
CA LEU A 171 16.31 17.61 7.77
C LEU A 171 17.00 16.38 8.33
N TYR A 172 18.33 16.28 8.26
CA TYR A 172 19.07 15.21 8.94
C TYR A 172 19.14 15.46 10.45
N ALA A 173 19.08 14.39 11.25
CA ALA A 173 19.21 14.48 12.70
C ALA A 173 20.53 15.14 13.12
N SER A 174 21.63 14.94 12.38
CA SER A 174 22.89 15.67 12.59
C SER A 174 22.76 17.21 12.52
N GLN A 175 21.67 17.72 11.93
CA GLN A 175 21.34 19.14 11.80
C GLN A 175 20.12 19.55 12.67
N GLY A 176 19.59 18.64 13.50
CA GLY A 176 18.38 18.86 14.29
C GLY A 176 17.07 18.48 13.61
N GLY A 177 17.12 17.84 12.43
CA GLY A 177 15.95 17.38 11.69
C GLY A 177 15.48 15.96 12.07
N PRO A 178 14.39 15.46 11.44
CA PRO A 178 13.79 14.18 11.82
C PRO A 178 14.47 12.94 11.22
N ILE A 179 15.31 13.07 10.17
CA ILE A 179 15.86 11.90 9.46
C ILE A 179 16.94 11.24 10.32
N ILE A 180 16.66 10.03 10.82
CA ILE A 180 17.56 9.24 11.68
C ILE A 180 18.25 8.08 10.96
N LEU A 181 17.78 7.72 9.77
CA LEU A 181 18.30 6.62 8.97
C LEU A 181 18.20 6.96 7.48
N SER A 182 19.13 6.44 6.69
CA SER A 182 19.01 6.43 5.23
C SER A 182 19.27 5.04 4.66
N GLN A 183 18.61 4.69 3.57
CA GLN A 183 18.89 3.44 2.84
C GLN A 183 19.45 3.73 1.45
N ILE A 184 20.50 2.98 1.10
CA ILE A 184 21.02 2.90 -0.28
C ILE A 184 20.66 1.54 -0.87
N GLU A 185 20.33 1.54 -2.17
CA GLU A 185 19.79 0.39 -2.90
C GLU A 185 18.51 -0.18 -2.28
N ASN A 186 17.96 -1.22 -2.90
CA ASN A 186 16.84 -1.98 -2.36
C ASN A 186 16.92 -3.45 -2.75
N GLU A 187 16.97 -4.33 -1.74
CA GLU A 187 16.96 -5.78 -1.90
C GLU A 187 17.98 -6.33 -2.92
N TYR A 188 19.13 -5.67 -3.07
CA TYR A 188 20.11 -6.05 -4.08
C TYR A 188 20.68 -7.46 -3.84
N GLY A 189 20.84 -7.87 -2.58
CA GLY A 189 21.30 -9.22 -2.24
C GLY A 189 20.38 -10.36 -2.71
N ASN A 190 19.10 -10.08 -3.03
CA ASN A 190 18.21 -11.07 -3.64
C ASN A 190 18.61 -11.40 -5.08
N ILE A 191 19.32 -10.50 -5.77
CA ILE A 191 19.60 -10.59 -7.21
C ILE A 191 21.09 -10.50 -7.57
N ASP A 192 21.97 -10.14 -6.62
CA ASP A 192 23.39 -9.85 -6.88
C ASP A 192 24.16 -11.01 -7.52
N SER A 193 23.76 -12.26 -7.22
CA SER A 193 24.35 -13.47 -7.79
C SER A 193 24.26 -13.52 -9.31
N ALA A 194 23.20 -12.95 -9.91
CA ALA A 194 23.03 -12.86 -11.34
C ALA A 194 24.06 -11.92 -12.01
N TYR A 195 24.61 -10.97 -11.25
CA TYR A 195 25.63 -10.02 -11.70
C TYR A 195 27.07 -10.47 -11.35
N GLY A 196 27.23 -11.55 -10.60
CA GLY A 196 28.53 -12.11 -10.24
C GLY A 196 29.48 -11.11 -9.57
N ALA A 197 30.75 -11.12 -9.99
CA ALA A 197 31.78 -10.26 -9.40
C ALA A 197 31.50 -8.75 -9.59
N ALA A 198 30.89 -8.36 -10.71
CA ALA A 198 30.50 -6.98 -10.97
C ALA A 198 29.42 -6.51 -9.98
N GLY A 199 28.48 -7.38 -9.61
CA GLY A 199 27.49 -7.04 -8.58
C GLY A 199 28.11 -6.77 -7.22
N LYS A 200 29.11 -7.57 -6.81
CA LYS A 200 29.85 -7.34 -5.56
C LYS A 200 30.70 -6.06 -5.57
N ALA A 201 31.32 -5.73 -6.71
CA ALA A 201 32.05 -4.48 -6.88
C ALA A 201 31.11 -3.26 -6.78
N TYR A 202 29.98 -3.32 -7.48
CA TYR A 202 28.93 -2.30 -7.42
C TYR A 202 28.40 -2.11 -6.01
N MET A 203 28.08 -3.18 -5.29
CA MET A 203 27.55 -3.10 -3.93
C MET A 203 28.55 -2.39 -2.99
N ARG A 204 29.85 -2.73 -3.06
CA ARG A 204 30.88 -2.03 -2.28
C ARG A 204 31.00 -0.56 -2.66
N TRP A 205 30.91 -0.25 -3.95
CA TRP A 205 30.90 1.13 -4.44
C TRP A 205 29.67 1.89 -3.92
N ALA A 206 28.47 1.32 -3.99
CA ALA A 206 27.24 1.97 -3.57
C ALA A 206 27.25 2.28 -2.06
N ALA A 207 27.73 1.32 -1.26
CA ALA A 207 27.94 1.50 0.17
C ALA A 207 28.95 2.62 0.46
N GLY A 208 30.11 2.62 -0.21
CA GLY A 208 31.12 3.67 -0.04
C GLY A 208 30.65 5.06 -0.49
N MET A 209 29.92 5.13 -1.61
CA MET A 209 29.32 6.35 -2.13
C MET A 209 28.32 6.93 -1.13
N ALA A 210 27.40 6.12 -0.61
CA ALA A 210 26.41 6.56 0.38
C ALA A 210 27.06 7.12 1.65
N VAL A 211 28.06 6.42 2.19
CA VAL A 211 28.82 6.88 3.38
C VAL A 211 29.56 8.19 3.10
N SER A 212 30.13 8.35 1.90
CA SER A 212 30.86 9.57 1.51
C SER A 212 29.99 10.82 1.42
N LEU A 213 28.66 10.68 1.33
CA LEU A 213 27.73 11.81 1.33
C LEU A 213 27.57 12.44 2.73
N ASP A 214 28.15 11.85 3.77
CA ASP A 214 28.30 12.41 5.12
C ASP A 214 26.99 12.98 5.69
N THR A 215 25.93 12.16 5.69
CA THR A 215 24.61 12.53 6.22
C THR A 215 24.61 12.76 7.73
N GLY A 216 25.64 12.25 8.44
CA GLY A 216 25.73 12.26 9.89
C GLY A 216 24.75 11.31 10.59
N VAL A 217 24.12 10.39 9.85
CA VAL A 217 23.22 9.34 10.38
C VAL A 217 23.56 7.97 9.78
N PRO A 218 23.20 6.86 10.43
CA PRO A 218 23.50 5.52 9.91
C PRO A 218 22.82 5.23 8.56
N TRP A 219 23.52 4.43 7.75
CA TRP A 219 23.00 3.88 6.50
C TRP A 219 22.60 2.41 6.65
N VAL A 220 21.55 2.00 5.96
CA VAL A 220 21.05 0.62 5.94
C VAL A 220 21.02 0.06 4.51
N MET A 221 21.01 -1.27 4.39
CA MET A 221 20.67 -2.01 3.17
C MET A 221 19.79 -3.20 3.50
N CYS A 222 18.58 -3.25 2.94
CA CYS A 222 17.67 -4.38 3.14
C CYS A 222 18.04 -5.59 2.27
N GLN A 223 17.84 -6.80 2.81
CA GLN A 223 18.17 -8.08 2.17
C GLN A 223 19.61 -8.16 1.62
N GLN A 224 20.57 -7.48 2.26
CA GLN A 224 21.97 -7.48 1.86
C GLN A 224 22.84 -8.19 2.90
N ALA A 225 22.95 -9.51 2.80
CA ALA A 225 23.67 -10.31 3.79
C ALA A 225 25.14 -9.88 4.00
N ASP A 226 25.81 -9.39 2.96
CA ASP A 226 27.20 -8.94 3.00
C ASP A 226 27.35 -7.40 2.94
N ALA A 227 26.38 -6.65 3.45
CA ALA A 227 26.47 -5.18 3.55
C ALA A 227 27.78 -4.75 4.28
N PRO A 228 28.66 -3.96 3.64
CA PRO A 228 29.93 -3.51 4.21
C PRO A 228 29.72 -2.61 5.41
N ASP A 229 30.65 -2.63 6.36
CA ASP A 229 30.66 -1.63 7.43
C ASP A 229 30.88 -0.22 6.85
N PRO A 230 30.25 0.82 7.42
CA PRO A 230 29.41 0.81 8.63
C PRO A 230 27.90 0.58 8.37
N LEU A 231 27.48 0.08 7.19
CA LEU A 231 26.06 -0.06 6.87
C LEU A 231 25.42 -1.23 7.64
N ILE A 232 24.17 -1.04 8.08
CA ILE A 232 23.41 -2.08 8.78
C ILE A 232 22.60 -2.89 7.74
N ASN A 233 22.80 -4.20 7.69
CA ASN A 233 21.92 -5.05 6.89
C ASN A 233 20.61 -5.31 7.64
N THR A 234 19.49 -5.27 6.92
CA THR A 234 18.15 -5.42 7.50
C THR A 234 17.36 -6.53 6.80
N CYS A 235 16.23 -6.91 7.41
CA CYS A 235 15.34 -7.95 6.89
C CYS A 235 14.03 -7.36 6.37
N ASN A 236 13.48 -8.00 5.34
CA ASN A 236 12.14 -7.77 4.81
C ASN A 236 11.38 -9.11 4.81
N GLY A 237 10.05 -9.08 4.98
CA GLY A 237 9.25 -10.30 4.94
C GLY A 237 7.96 -10.22 5.74
N PHE A 238 7.22 -11.33 5.76
CA PHE A 238 6.11 -11.51 6.71
C PHE A 238 6.60 -11.77 8.14
N TYR A 239 7.80 -12.36 8.28
CA TYR A 239 8.46 -12.66 9.55
C TYR A 239 9.97 -12.44 9.43
N CYS A 240 10.55 -11.72 10.39
CA CYS A 240 12.00 -11.52 10.52
C CYS A 240 12.50 -11.84 11.94
N ASP A 241 11.73 -12.60 12.73
CA ASP A 241 12.13 -13.00 14.09
C ASP A 241 13.34 -13.93 14.10
N GLY A 242 13.58 -14.69 13.02
CA GLY A 242 14.78 -15.50 12.80
C GLY A 242 16.00 -14.77 12.23
N PHE A 243 15.85 -13.53 11.75
CA PHE A 243 16.95 -12.77 11.15
C PHE A 243 18.04 -12.41 12.18
N THR A 244 19.29 -12.40 11.74
CA THR A 244 20.46 -11.94 12.51
C THR A 244 21.29 -11.02 11.61
N PRO A 245 21.71 -9.83 12.08
CA PRO A 245 22.57 -8.95 11.30
C PRO A 245 23.94 -9.60 11.03
N ASN A 246 24.65 -9.10 10.03
CA ASN A 246 25.90 -9.68 9.54
C ASN A 246 27.11 -9.43 10.44
N SER A 247 26.91 -8.70 11.54
CA SER A 247 27.90 -8.46 12.59
C SER A 247 27.20 -8.36 13.94
N ALA A 248 27.84 -8.89 14.98
CA ALA A 248 27.36 -8.78 16.36
C ALA A 248 27.38 -7.34 16.88
N ALA A 249 28.04 -6.39 16.20
CA ALA A 249 28.06 -4.97 16.57
C ALA A 249 26.85 -4.17 16.04
N LYS A 250 25.99 -4.79 15.21
CA LYS A 250 24.87 -4.12 14.55
C LYS A 250 23.54 -4.51 15.20
N PRO A 251 22.56 -3.58 15.25
CA PRO A 251 21.25 -3.88 15.79
C PRO A 251 20.42 -4.73 14.81
N LYS A 252 19.45 -5.46 15.34
CA LYS A 252 18.50 -6.24 14.54
C LYS A 252 17.33 -5.36 14.10
N MET A 253 17.23 -5.15 12.79
CA MET A 253 16.24 -4.25 12.17
C MET A 253 15.41 -4.96 11.08
N TRP A 254 14.12 -4.67 11.05
CA TRP A 254 13.14 -5.17 10.09
C TRP A 254 12.52 -3.99 9.34
N THR A 255 12.97 -3.77 8.10
CA THR A 255 12.59 -2.60 7.28
C THR A 255 11.30 -2.80 6.50
N GLU A 256 10.84 -4.03 6.27
CA GLU A 256 9.52 -4.27 5.68
C GLU A 256 8.80 -5.45 6.30
N ASN A 257 7.96 -5.17 7.30
CA ASN A 257 6.95 -6.11 7.78
C ASN A 257 5.70 -5.97 6.93
N TRP A 258 5.50 -6.92 6.01
CA TRP A 258 4.42 -6.82 5.04
C TRP A 258 3.05 -6.89 5.71
N SER A 259 2.33 -5.76 5.76
CA SER A 259 1.03 -5.64 6.45
C SER A 259 -0.12 -6.37 5.73
N GLY A 260 0.13 -6.77 4.49
CA GLY A 260 -0.75 -7.43 3.54
C GLY A 260 0.05 -7.71 2.27
N TRP A 261 -0.50 -7.40 1.10
CA TRP A 261 0.22 -7.54 -0.17
C TRP A 261 -0.36 -6.58 -1.21
N PHE A 262 0.39 -6.30 -2.28
CA PHE A 262 -0.08 -5.44 -3.37
C PHE A 262 -1.20 -6.11 -4.18
N LEU A 263 -2.00 -5.28 -4.87
CA LEU A 263 -3.04 -5.71 -5.78
C LEU A 263 -2.56 -5.60 -7.23
N SER A 264 -2.80 -6.63 -8.03
CA SER A 264 -2.64 -6.57 -9.48
C SER A 264 -4.00 -6.53 -10.17
N PHE A 265 -4.10 -5.87 -11.33
CA PHE A 265 -5.24 -6.02 -12.22
C PHE A 265 -5.38 -7.49 -12.64
N GLY A 266 -6.57 -8.06 -12.47
CA GLY A 266 -6.84 -9.49 -12.66
C GLY A 266 -6.44 -10.38 -11.49
N GLY A 267 -5.93 -9.82 -10.37
CA GLY A 267 -5.63 -10.54 -9.13
C GLY A 267 -6.79 -10.55 -8.13
N ALA A 268 -6.86 -11.58 -7.30
CA ALA A 268 -7.71 -11.58 -6.10
C ALA A 268 -7.13 -10.62 -5.04
N VAL A 269 -7.97 -10.04 -4.19
CA VAL A 269 -7.52 -9.04 -3.21
C VAL A 269 -6.90 -9.73 -2.00
N PRO A 270 -5.60 -9.55 -1.72
CA PRO A 270 -4.95 -10.12 -0.56
C PRO A 270 -5.26 -9.34 0.72
N TYR A 271 -5.23 -10.03 1.86
CA TYR A 271 -5.33 -9.40 3.18
C TYR A 271 -4.58 -10.22 4.23
N ARG A 272 -4.08 -9.61 5.30
CA ARG A 272 -3.34 -10.29 6.38
C ARG A 272 -4.07 -10.09 7.70
N PRO A 273 -4.50 -11.17 8.39
CA PRO A 273 -5.10 -11.08 9.72
C PRO A 273 -4.20 -10.33 10.70
N VAL A 274 -4.78 -9.45 11.51
CA VAL A 274 -3.98 -8.61 12.41
C VAL A 274 -3.34 -9.43 13.52
N GLU A 275 -3.95 -10.53 13.94
CA GLU A 275 -3.41 -11.43 14.95
C GLU A 275 -2.08 -12.03 14.51
N ASP A 276 -1.96 -12.40 13.23
CA ASP A 276 -0.71 -12.88 12.64
C ASP A 276 0.34 -11.76 12.52
N LEU A 277 -0.08 -10.58 12.06
CA LEU A 277 0.81 -9.42 11.97
C LEU A 277 1.35 -9.02 13.35
N ALA A 278 0.49 -8.98 14.37
CA ALA A 278 0.82 -8.73 15.76
C ALA A 278 1.73 -9.82 16.34
N PHE A 279 1.45 -11.10 16.03
CA PHE A 279 2.33 -12.22 16.38
C PHE A 279 3.73 -12.00 15.82
N ALA A 280 3.86 -11.70 14.53
CA ALA A 280 5.15 -11.49 13.88
C ALA A 280 5.94 -10.33 14.52
N VAL A 281 5.27 -9.22 14.83
CA VAL A 281 5.85 -8.06 15.52
C VAL A 281 6.32 -8.42 16.93
N ALA A 282 5.46 -9.04 17.74
CA ALA A 282 5.80 -9.43 19.10
C ALA A 282 6.94 -10.47 19.15
N ARG A 283 6.97 -11.39 18.17
CA ARG A 283 8.06 -12.37 17.97
C ARG A 283 9.39 -11.71 17.64
N PHE A 284 9.38 -10.68 16.80
CA PHE A 284 10.57 -9.88 16.49
C PHE A 284 11.09 -9.17 17.75
N TYR A 285 10.20 -8.46 18.45
CA TYR A 285 10.26 -8.01 19.86
C TYR A 285 11.01 -8.98 20.80
N GLN A 286 10.41 -10.16 20.91
CA GLN A 286 10.85 -11.23 21.76
C GLN A 286 12.29 -11.68 21.46
N ARG A 287 12.71 -11.66 20.20
CA ARG A 287 14.00 -12.20 19.72
C ARG A 287 15.03 -11.13 19.40
N GLY A 288 15.07 -10.07 20.21
CA GLY A 288 16.07 -9.00 20.15
C GLY A 288 15.83 -7.96 19.05
N GLY A 289 14.70 -7.95 18.36
CA GLY A 289 14.40 -6.85 17.43
C GLY A 289 14.37 -5.50 18.15
N THR A 290 14.82 -4.42 17.51
CA THR A 290 14.76 -3.06 18.10
C THR A 290 14.29 -1.98 17.12
N PHE A 291 14.13 -2.31 15.83
CA PHE A 291 13.49 -1.46 14.84
C PHE A 291 12.59 -2.33 13.95
N GLN A 292 11.29 -2.06 13.89
CA GLN A 292 10.38 -2.73 12.96
C GLN A 292 9.53 -1.71 12.21
N ASN A 293 9.46 -1.85 10.90
CA ASN A 293 8.68 -1.00 10.02
C ASN A 293 7.52 -1.77 9.37
N TYR A 294 6.31 -1.21 9.36
CA TYR A 294 5.19 -1.75 8.59
C TYR A 294 5.28 -1.32 7.12
N TYR A 295 5.29 -2.28 6.20
CA TYR A 295 5.18 -2.04 4.77
C TYR A 295 3.86 -2.63 4.28
N MET A 296 2.77 -1.89 4.14
CA MET A 296 2.62 -0.43 4.31
C MET A 296 1.91 -0.09 5.63
N TYR A 297 2.14 1.13 6.14
CA TYR A 297 1.27 1.68 7.18
C TYR A 297 0.10 2.48 6.59
N HIS A 298 0.39 3.25 5.54
CA HIS A 298 -0.59 3.73 4.57
C HIS A 298 -0.06 3.42 3.16
N GLY A 299 -0.81 2.63 2.41
CA GLY A 299 -0.41 2.25 1.06
C GLY A 299 -0.77 3.32 0.01
N GLY A 300 -2.02 3.79 0.00
CA GLY A 300 -2.49 4.87 -0.86
C GLY A 300 -2.85 4.43 -2.28
N THR A 301 -2.68 5.34 -3.25
CA THR A 301 -3.11 5.18 -4.64
C THR A 301 -1.95 5.42 -5.60
N ASN A 302 -1.80 4.57 -6.61
CA ASN A 302 -0.91 4.78 -7.75
C ASN A 302 -1.55 5.79 -8.71
N LEU A 303 -1.48 7.08 -8.36
CA LEU A 303 -1.97 8.19 -9.21
C LEU A 303 -1.17 8.30 -10.51
N ASP A 304 -1.74 8.98 -11.50
CA ASP A 304 -1.19 9.06 -12.86
C ASP A 304 -0.95 7.66 -13.47
N ARG A 305 -0.12 7.64 -14.52
CA ARG A 305 0.20 6.42 -15.28
C ARG A 305 1.59 5.85 -14.98
N SER A 306 2.45 6.59 -14.28
CA SER A 306 3.85 6.23 -14.00
C SER A 306 4.11 5.77 -12.56
N SER A 307 3.08 5.45 -11.77
CA SER A 307 3.26 5.07 -10.35
C SER A 307 3.23 3.56 -10.06
N GLY A 308 2.60 2.73 -10.89
CA GLY A 308 2.48 1.28 -10.68
C GLY A 308 2.93 0.49 -11.90
N GLY A 309 3.58 -0.67 -11.69
CA GLY A 309 3.91 -1.56 -12.79
C GLY A 309 4.60 -2.88 -12.39
N PRO A 310 4.67 -3.88 -13.29
CA PRO A 310 3.72 -4.11 -14.36
C PRO A 310 2.43 -4.73 -13.78
N PHE A 311 1.26 -4.42 -14.36
CA PHE A 311 -0.06 -4.90 -13.93
C PHE A 311 -0.48 -4.55 -12.50
N ILE A 312 0.29 -3.74 -11.76
CA ILE A 312 -0.11 -3.25 -10.44
C ILE A 312 -1.37 -2.40 -10.60
N ALA A 313 -2.37 -2.66 -9.75
CA ALA A 313 -3.62 -1.93 -9.76
C ALA A 313 -3.42 -0.48 -9.31
N THR A 314 -4.41 0.36 -9.61
CA THR A 314 -4.39 1.77 -9.18
C THR A 314 -4.49 1.88 -7.66
N SER A 315 -5.26 1.01 -7.02
CA SER A 315 -5.25 0.88 -5.55
C SER A 315 -3.94 0.25 -5.08
N TYR A 316 -3.27 0.91 -4.14
CA TYR A 316 -2.16 0.34 -3.38
C TYR A 316 -2.52 0.19 -1.89
N ASP A 317 -3.78 -0.18 -1.59
CA ASP A 317 -4.31 -0.31 -0.21
C ASP A 317 -3.45 -1.19 0.71
N TYR A 318 -2.89 -2.27 0.18
CA TYR A 318 -1.98 -3.21 0.87
C TYR A 318 -2.58 -3.88 2.12
N ASP A 319 -3.89 -3.78 2.35
CA ASP A 319 -4.55 -4.10 3.63
C ASP A 319 -3.87 -3.38 4.81
N ALA A 320 -3.39 -2.15 4.57
CA ALA A 320 -2.63 -1.37 5.53
C ALA A 320 -3.49 -0.92 6.73
N PRO A 321 -2.88 -0.63 7.90
CA PRO A 321 -3.55 -0.06 9.07
C PRO A 321 -4.32 1.24 8.78
N ILE A 322 -3.83 2.06 7.86
CA ILE A 322 -4.57 3.17 7.27
C ILE A 322 -4.87 2.80 5.82
N ASP A 323 -6.15 2.71 5.46
CA ASP A 323 -6.58 2.27 4.13
C ASP A 323 -6.18 3.26 3.01
N GLU A 324 -6.41 2.86 1.75
CA GLU A 324 -6.14 3.69 0.56
C GLU A 324 -6.67 5.14 0.67
N TYR A 325 -7.78 5.34 1.37
CA TYR A 325 -8.50 6.60 1.47
C TYR A 325 -8.07 7.44 2.68
N GLY A 326 -7.14 6.92 3.50
CA GLY A 326 -6.70 7.58 4.71
C GLY A 326 -7.58 7.30 5.93
N LEU A 327 -8.49 6.32 5.89
CA LEU A 327 -9.30 5.93 7.05
C LEU A 327 -8.59 4.85 7.89
N ILE A 328 -8.84 4.87 9.20
CA ILE A 328 -8.33 3.86 10.12
C ILE A 328 -9.00 2.51 9.83
N ARG A 329 -8.21 1.48 9.53
CA ARG A 329 -8.68 0.11 9.35
C ARG A 329 -8.73 -0.61 10.67
N GLN A 330 -9.91 -0.67 11.28
CA GLN A 330 -10.13 -1.49 12.46
C GLN A 330 -10.49 -2.95 12.12
N PRO A 331 -10.12 -3.92 12.96
CA PRO A 331 -9.41 -3.76 14.23
C PRO A 331 -7.89 -3.66 14.06
N LYS A 332 -7.38 -3.67 12.81
CA LYS A 332 -5.95 -3.77 12.52
C LYS A 332 -5.14 -2.66 13.20
N TRP A 333 -5.50 -1.41 12.94
CA TRP A 333 -4.80 -0.26 13.51
C TRP A 333 -4.84 -0.25 15.04
N GLY A 334 -6.01 -0.46 15.65
CA GLY A 334 -6.17 -0.40 17.10
C GLY A 334 -5.41 -1.52 17.82
N HIS A 335 -5.46 -2.75 17.28
CA HIS A 335 -4.73 -3.87 17.87
C HIS A 335 -3.21 -3.67 17.77
N LEU A 336 -2.71 -3.14 16.65
CA LEU A 336 -1.29 -2.81 16.53
C LEU A 336 -0.89 -1.67 17.47
N ARG A 337 -1.71 -0.62 17.62
CA ARG A 337 -1.49 0.44 18.62
C ARG A 337 -1.32 -0.13 20.02
N ASP A 338 -2.16 -1.10 20.41
CA ASP A 338 -2.08 -1.73 21.71
C ASP A 338 -0.82 -2.61 21.84
N VAL A 339 -0.40 -3.30 20.75
CA VAL A 339 0.89 -4.00 20.67
C VAL A 339 2.04 -3.02 20.89
N HIS A 340 2.05 -1.87 20.20
CA HIS A 340 3.12 -0.87 20.35
C HIS A 340 3.21 -0.38 21.79
N ARG A 341 2.08 -0.07 22.42
CA ARG A 341 2.02 0.32 23.84
C ARG A 341 2.59 -0.77 24.75
N ALA A 342 2.26 -2.03 24.51
CA ALA A 342 2.82 -3.15 25.27
C ALA A 342 4.34 -3.29 25.07
N ILE A 343 4.85 -3.07 23.85
CA ILE A 343 6.29 -3.03 23.57
C ILE A 343 6.97 -1.85 24.27
N LYS A 344 6.35 -0.66 24.29
CA LYS A 344 6.89 0.51 24.99
C LYS A 344 6.98 0.32 26.50
N LEU A 345 6.02 -0.38 27.11
CA LEU A 345 6.13 -0.78 28.52
C LEU A 345 7.35 -1.69 28.77
N CYS A 346 7.77 -2.47 27.77
CA CYS A 346 8.95 -3.33 27.83
C CYS A 346 10.27 -2.62 27.46
N GLU A 347 10.23 -1.43 26.85
CA GLU A 347 11.41 -0.72 26.31
C GLU A 347 12.56 -0.60 27.32
N PRO A 348 12.35 -0.22 28.60
CA PRO A 348 13.44 -0.13 29.58
C PRO A 348 14.20 -1.44 29.80
N ALA A 349 13.52 -2.59 29.70
CA ALA A 349 14.17 -3.90 29.83
C ALA A 349 14.81 -4.33 28.50
N LEU A 350 14.14 -4.08 27.36
CA LEU A 350 14.61 -4.44 26.02
C LEU A 350 15.94 -3.78 25.64
N ILE A 351 16.18 -2.55 26.09
CA ILE A 351 17.43 -1.82 25.77
C ILE A 351 18.57 -2.09 26.76
N ALA A 352 18.25 -2.61 27.95
CA ALA A 352 19.19 -2.77 29.05
C ALA A 352 19.98 -4.09 29.00
N THR A 353 19.48 -5.11 28.31
CA THR A 353 20.10 -6.44 28.25
C THR A 353 19.70 -7.19 26.99
N ASP A 354 20.46 -8.23 26.66
CA ASP A 354 20.07 -9.21 25.65
C ASP A 354 18.98 -10.18 26.14
N PRO A 355 18.17 -10.74 25.21
CA PRO A 355 17.13 -11.71 25.54
C PRO A 355 17.71 -13.03 26.08
N SER A 356 17.10 -13.57 27.13
CA SER A 356 17.36 -14.93 27.64
C SER A 356 16.23 -15.88 27.29
N TYR A 357 16.53 -16.94 26.54
CA TYR A 357 15.57 -17.95 26.10
C TYR A 357 15.29 -19.02 27.16
N ILE A 358 14.02 -19.42 27.29
CA ILE A 358 13.55 -20.49 28.17
C ILE A 358 12.53 -21.34 27.40
N SER A 359 12.74 -22.65 27.34
CA SER A 359 11.72 -23.57 26.81
C SER A 359 10.58 -23.73 27.82
N LEU A 360 9.33 -23.60 27.37
CA LEU A 360 8.13 -23.86 28.17
C LEU A 360 7.43 -25.17 27.77
N GLY A 361 8.05 -25.95 26.89
CA GLY A 361 7.50 -27.17 26.31
C GLY A 361 7.58 -27.17 24.78
N GLN A 362 7.01 -28.20 24.15
CA GLN A 362 7.00 -28.31 22.70
C GLN A 362 6.21 -27.15 22.07
N ASN A 363 6.84 -26.40 21.15
CA ASN A 363 6.27 -25.23 20.48
C ASN A 363 5.79 -24.12 21.46
N ALA A 364 6.37 -24.05 22.65
CA ALA A 364 6.12 -22.98 23.61
C ALA A 364 7.44 -22.46 24.20
N GLU A 365 7.63 -21.15 24.18
CA GLU A 365 8.87 -20.52 24.64
C GLU A 365 8.61 -19.24 25.44
N ALA A 366 9.46 -18.99 26.42
CA ALA A 366 9.59 -17.72 27.12
C ALA A 366 10.89 -17.05 26.69
N THR A 367 10.85 -15.73 26.56
CA THR A 367 12.06 -14.91 26.46
C THR A 367 12.01 -13.79 27.47
N VAL A 368 13.07 -13.67 28.25
CA VAL A 368 13.14 -12.74 29.39
C VAL A 368 14.25 -11.73 29.17
N TYR A 369 13.91 -10.46 29.33
CA TYR A 369 14.83 -9.34 29.41
C TYR A 369 14.85 -8.88 30.86
N LYS A 370 15.95 -9.11 31.57
CA LYS A 370 16.07 -8.75 32.99
C LYS A 370 17.41 -8.09 33.28
N ALA A 371 17.36 -6.85 33.76
CA ALA A 371 18.53 -6.10 34.21
C ALA A 371 18.19 -5.38 35.52
N GLY A 372 18.87 -5.73 36.61
CA GLY A 372 18.55 -5.18 37.94
C GLY A 372 17.08 -5.40 38.32
N SER A 373 16.33 -4.32 38.54
CA SER A 373 14.91 -4.33 38.91
C SER A 373 13.92 -4.30 37.73
N VAL A 374 14.37 -4.03 36.50
CA VAL A 374 13.50 -4.05 35.32
C VAL A 374 13.45 -5.46 34.72
N CYS A 375 12.25 -5.91 34.36
CA CYS A 375 12.03 -7.26 33.82
C CYS A 375 10.85 -7.25 32.85
N ALA A 376 11.08 -7.62 31.59
CA ALA A 376 10.02 -7.92 30.62
C ALA A 376 10.11 -9.37 30.16
N ALA A 377 8.97 -10.00 29.91
CA ALA A 377 8.90 -11.36 29.37
C ALA A 377 7.89 -11.46 28.22
N PHE A 378 8.21 -12.32 27.27
CA PHE A 378 7.36 -12.69 26.14
C PHE A 378 7.12 -14.19 26.19
N LEU A 379 5.87 -14.62 26.24
CA LEU A 379 5.50 -16.04 26.25
C LEU A 379 4.82 -16.38 24.92
N ALA A 380 5.51 -17.13 24.07
CA ALA A 380 5.02 -17.47 22.73
C ALA A 380 4.54 -18.92 22.66
N ASN A 381 3.38 -19.10 22.03
CA ASN A 381 2.93 -20.39 21.51
C ASN A 381 3.07 -20.34 19.99
N ILE A 382 4.06 -21.05 19.46
CA ILE A 382 4.35 -21.12 18.01
C ILE A 382 3.66 -22.31 17.34
N ASP A 383 2.79 -23.01 18.06
CA ASP A 383 1.92 -24.05 17.52
C ASP A 383 0.80 -23.40 16.72
N GLY A 384 0.70 -23.74 15.43
CA GLY A 384 -0.33 -23.21 14.54
C GLY A 384 -1.72 -23.84 14.72
N GLN A 385 -1.88 -24.82 15.62
CA GLN A 385 -3.10 -25.60 15.75
C GLN A 385 -3.71 -25.51 17.14
N SER A 386 -2.90 -25.69 18.19
CA SER A 386 -3.39 -25.93 19.55
C SER A 386 -3.04 -24.82 20.54
N ASP A 387 -4.03 -24.40 21.32
CA ASP A 387 -3.82 -23.56 22.50
C ASP A 387 -3.04 -24.33 23.57
N LYS A 388 -2.22 -23.63 24.38
CA LYS A 388 -1.39 -24.24 25.41
C LYS A 388 -1.58 -23.56 26.77
N THR A 389 -1.45 -24.33 27.84
CA THR A 389 -1.27 -23.78 29.20
C THR A 389 0.16 -24.04 29.64
N VAL A 390 0.89 -22.99 30.01
CA VAL A 390 2.31 -23.06 30.39
C VAL A 390 2.52 -22.49 31.79
N THR A 391 3.55 -22.98 32.49
CA THR A 391 3.95 -22.43 33.78
C THR A 391 5.20 -21.57 33.62
N PHE A 392 5.12 -20.30 34.03
CA PHE A 392 6.24 -19.35 34.02
C PHE A 392 6.28 -18.60 35.34
N ASN A 393 7.44 -18.54 36.00
CA ASN A 393 7.61 -17.93 37.33
C ASN A 393 6.56 -18.40 38.37
N GLY A 394 6.22 -19.70 38.35
CA GLY A 394 5.26 -20.30 39.28
C GLY A 394 3.79 -19.98 39.02
N LYS A 395 3.45 -19.27 37.93
CA LYS A 395 2.07 -18.96 37.52
C LYS A 395 1.73 -19.63 36.19
N MET A 396 0.48 -20.07 36.06
CA MET A 396 -0.04 -20.63 34.81
C MET A 396 -0.53 -19.53 33.86
N TYR A 397 -0.23 -19.66 32.58
CA TYR A 397 -0.67 -18.78 31.51
C TYR A 397 -1.28 -19.59 30.38
N LYS A 398 -2.45 -19.16 29.89
CA LYS A 398 -3.07 -19.70 28.68
C LYS A 398 -2.58 -18.91 27.48
N LEU A 399 -2.08 -19.61 26.47
CA LEU A 399 -1.55 -19.06 25.24
C LEU A 399 -2.35 -19.64 24.06
N PRO A 400 -3.19 -18.83 23.39
CA PRO A 400 -3.82 -19.23 22.13
C PRO A 400 -2.79 -19.73 21.12
N ALA A 401 -3.19 -20.63 20.22
CA ALA A 401 -2.37 -21.05 19.09
C ALA A 401 -1.87 -19.82 18.30
N TRP A 402 -0.61 -19.87 17.89
CA TRP A 402 0.06 -18.82 17.10
C TRP A 402 -0.05 -17.42 17.75
N SER A 403 0.35 -17.32 19.02
CA SER A 403 0.23 -16.06 19.79
C SER A 403 1.42 -15.80 20.69
N VAL A 404 1.61 -14.52 21.05
CA VAL A 404 2.58 -14.08 22.06
C VAL A 404 1.85 -13.29 23.14
N SER A 405 2.05 -13.65 24.41
CA SER A 405 1.65 -12.85 25.57
C SER A 405 2.82 -11.97 26.03
N ILE A 406 2.57 -10.68 26.22
CA ILE A 406 3.58 -9.68 26.62
C ILE A 406 3.39 -9.34 28.11
N LEU A 407 4.47 -9.45 28.88
CA LEU A 407 4.51 -9.21 30.32
C LEU A 407 5.61 -8.19 30.67
N PRO A 408 5.31 -6.88 30.71
CA PRO A 408 6.31 -5.83 30.96
C PRO A 408 6.92 -5.83 32.37
N ASP A 409 6.39 -6.65 33.27
CA ASP A 409 6.87 -6.85 34.64
C ASP A 409 7.23 -8.33 34.93
N CYS A 410 7.28 -9.17 33.90
CA CYS A 410 7.47 -10.62 33.97
C CYS A 410 6.38 -11.39 34.77
N LYS A 411 5.22 -10.77 35.05
CA LYS A 411 4.17 -11.36 35.92
C LYS A 411 2.74 -11.22 35.37
N ASN A 412 2.43 -10.11 34.73
CA ASN A 412 1.08 -9.78 34.29
C ASN A 412 1.03 -9.64 32.78
N VAL A 413 0.12 -10.38 32.14
CA VAL A 413 -0.14 -10.24 30.70
C VAL A 413 -0.90 -8.95 30.50
N VAL A 414 -0.32 -8.04 29.72
CA VAL A 414 -0.97 -6.77 29.35
C VAL A 414 -1.58 -6.85 27.95
N LEU A 415 -1.08 -7.78 27.13
CA LEU A 415 -1.56 -8.04 25.78
C LEU A 415 -1.22 -9.47 25.36
N ASN A 416 -2.14 -10.11 24.62
CA ASN A 416 -1.86 -11.29 23.82
C ASN A 416 -2.19 -11.00 22.36
N THR A 417 -1.32 -11.40 21.42
CA THR A 417 -1.47 -11.03 20.00
C THR A 417 -2.69 -11.63 19.32
N ALA A 418 -3.31 -12.69 19.86
CA ALA A 418 -4.51 -13.31 19.32
C ALA A 418 -5.81 -12.90 20.07
N GLN A 419 -5.71 -11.98 21.02
CA GLN A 419 -6.85 -11.48 21.81
C GLN A 419 -7.05 -9.99 21.51
N ILE A 420 -7.91 -9.69 20.53
CA ILE A 420 -8.15 -8.34 20.04
C ILE A 420 -9.09 -7.61 21.00
N ASN A 421 -8.61 -6.50 21.57
CA ASN A 421 -9.38 -5.62 22.44
C ASN A 421 -9.98 -4.41 21.72
N SER A 422 -9.51 -4.12 20.50
CA SER A 422 -9.98 -3.01 19.70
C SER A 422 -11.30 -3.34 19.00
N GLN A 423 -12.16 -2.33 18.89
CA GLN A 423 -13.37 -2.43 18.09
C GLN A 423 -13.05 -2.70 16.62
N VAL A 424 -14.04 -3.17 15.88
CA VAL A 424 -14.10 -3.31 14.42
C VAL A 424 -15.04 -2.23 13.90
N THR A 425 -14.66 -1.56 12.82
CA THR A 425 -15.57 -0.70 12.07
C THR A 425 -15.92 -1.35 10.76
N SER A 426 -17.21 -1.46 10.47
CA SER A 426 -17.65 -1.74 9.11
C SER A 426 -17.49 -0.47 8.28
N SER A 427 -17.00 -0.60 7.06
CA SER A 427 -16.97 0.50 6.10
C SER A 427 -18.08 0.25 5.09
N GLU A 428 -18.87 1.28 4.81
CA GLU A 428 -19.93 1.25 3.82
C GLU A 428 -19.61 2.26 2.73
N MET A 429 -19.85 1.88 1.49
CA MET A 429 -19.83 2.81 0.37
C MET A 429 -21.23 3.34 0.21
N ARG A 430 -21.42 4.63 0.52
CA ARG A 430 -22.68 5.31 0.28
C ARG A 430 -22.70 5.76 -1.18
N LEU A 431 -23.60 5.16 -1.96
CA LEU A 431 -23.95 5.65 -3.28
C LEU A 431 -24.56 7.05 -3.15
N MET A 432 -24.08 7.99 -3.95
CA MET A 432 -24.70 9.31 -4.00
C MET A 432 -25.97 9.24 -4.84
N GLU A 433 -27.12 9.55 -4.23
CA GLU A 433 -28.39 9.52 -4.93
C GLU A 433 -28.53 10.75 -5.84
N SER A 434 -28.90 10.49 -7.10
CA SER A 434 -29.16 11.52 -8.11
C SER A 434 -30.63 12.02 -8.09
N SER A 435 -31.46 11.53 -7.15
CA SER A 435 -32.93 11.69 -7.17
C SER A 435 -33.42 13.02 -6.59
N THR A 436 -34.35 13.67 -7.28
CA THR A 436 -34.93 14.98 -6.92
C THR A 436 -36.31 14.91 -6.26
N VAL A 437 -36.78 13.75 -5.80
CA VAL A 437 -38.15 13.62 -5.26
C VAL A 437 -38.19 12.67 -4.06
N ALA A 438 -38.45 13.22 -2.87
CA ALA A 438 -38.84 12.45 -1.71
C ALA A 438 -40.31 11.97 -1.84
N SER A 439 -40.65 10.85 -1.22
CA SER A 439 -41.99 10.24 -1.24
C SER A 439 -43.09 11.12 -0.64
N ASP A 440 -42.74 12.23 0.00
CA ASP A 440 -43.64 13.24 0.58
C ASP A 440 -43.85 14.49 -0.29
N GLY A 441 -43.24 14.56 -1.49
CA GLY A 441 -43.36 15.69 -2.39
C GLY A 441 -42.50 16.90 -2.03
N SER A 442 -41.55 16.78 -1.08
CA SER A 442 -40.54 17.81 -0.83
C SER A 442 -39.43 17.78 -1.90
N PHE A 443 -38.98 18.98 -2.30
CA PHE A 443 -37.83 19.14 -3.20
C PHE A 443 -36.54 18.85 -2.42
N THR A 444 -35.89 17.74 -2.72
CA THR A 444 -34.50 17.50 -2.33
C THR A 444 -33.59 18.01 -3.45
N THR A 445 -32.68 18.93 -3.12
CA THR A 445 -31.56 19.25 -4.02
C THR A 445 -30.73 17.98 -4.23
N PRO A 446 -30.47 17.55 -5.48
CA PRO A 446 -29.71 16.32 -5.72
C PRO A 446 -28.30 16.46 -5.13
N GLU A 447 -27.85 15.46 -4.35
CA GLU A 447 -26.51 15.45 -3.75
C GLU A 447 -25.40 15.39 -4.82
N LEU A 448 -25.74 14.87 -6.00
CA LEU A 448 -24.86 14.78 -7.15
C LEU A 448 -25.63 15.16 -8.42
N ALA A 449 -25.25 16.26 -9.07
CA ALA A 449 -25.76 16.62 -10.39
C ALA A 449 -24.72 16.27 -11.46
N VAL A 450 -25.03 15.29 -12.31
CA VAL A 450 -24.19 14.91 -13.46
C VAL A 450 -24.79 15.49 -14.74
N SER A 451 -23.98 16.18 -15.52
CA SER A 451 -24.39 16.73 -16.82
C SER A 451 -24.47 15.65 -17.90
N GLY A 452 -25.05 15.99 -19.05
CA GLY A 452 -24.99 15.12 -20.23
C GLY A 452 -23.54 14.85 -20.66
N TRP A 453 -23.29 13.65 -21.17
CA TRP A 453 -21.98 13.25 -21.67
C TRP A 453 -21.68 13.89 -23.03
N SER A 454 -20.45 14.36 -23.18
CA SER A 454 -19.83 14.64 -24.47
C SER A 454 -18.84 13.53 -24.79
N TYR A 455 -18.58 13.29 -26.07
CA TYR A 455 -17.65 12.27 -26.51
C TYR A 455 -16.75 12.76 -27.65
N ALA A 456 -15.59 12.13 -27.79
CA ALA A 456 -14.75 12.24 -28.98
C ALA A 456 -14.32 10.83 -29.40
N ILE A 457 -14.37 10.53 -30.70
CA ILE A 457 -13.96 9.22 -31.22
C ILE A 457 -12.45 9.26 -31.45
N GLU A 458 -11.73 8.37 -30.78
CA GLU A 458 -10.30 8.21 -31.03
C GLU A 458 -10.12 7.42 -32.35
N PRO A 459 -9.43 7.99 -33.35
CA PRO A 459 -9.28 7.37 -34.65
C PRO A 459 -8.40 6.11 -34.61
N VAL A 460 -8.73 5.14 -35.45
CA VAL A 460 -7.96 3.89 -35.57
C VAL A 460 -6.70 4.11 -36.43
N GLY A 461 -5.54 3.77 -35.85
CA GLY A 461 -4.25 3.76 -36.54
C GLY A 461 -3.57 5.13 -36.59
N ILE A 462 -2.69 5.29 -37.58
CA ILE A 462 -1.81 6.46 -37.72
C ILE A 462 -2.59 7.72 -38.13
N THR A 463 -2.42 8.78 -37.37
CA THR A 463 -2.98 10.12 -37.61
C THR A 463 -1.95 11.23 -37.60
N LYS A 464 -0.74 10.98 -37.08
CA LYS A 464 0.37 11.93 -37.10
C LYS A 464 1.01 12.03 -38.48
N ASP A 465 1.21 13.26 -38.94
CA ASP A 465 1.94 13.54 -40.19
C ASP A 465 3.43 13.17 -40.09
N ASN A 466 4.00 13.24 -38.89
CA ASN A 466 5.40 12.89 -38.60
C ASN A 466 5.55 11.46 -38.05
N ALA A 467 4.63 10.55 -38.38
CA ALA A 467 4.72 9.15 -37.99
C ALA A 467 5.99 8.48 -38.54
N LEU A 468 6.61 7.62 -37.74
CA LEU A 468 7.87 6.96 -38.09
C LEU A 468 7.58 5.72 -38.95
N THR A 469 8.25 5.56 -40.09
CA THR A 469 8.18 4.35 -40.91
C THR A 469 9.51 3.60 -40.91
N LYS A 470 9.47 2.29 -40.67
CA LYS A 470 10.67 1.43 -40.64
C LYS A 470 10.34 0.02 -41.14
N ALA A 471 11.32 -0.62 -41.79
CA ALA A 471 11.25 -2.06 -42.04
C ALA A 471 11.43 -2.83 -40.73
N GLY A 472 10.54 -3.78 -40.48
CA GLY A 472 10.57 -4.61 -39.28
C GLY A 472 9.79 -4.03 -38.09
N LEU A 473 9.54 -4.89 -37.11
CA LEU A 473 8.85 -4.58 -35.86
C LEU A 473 9.76 -3.86 -34.86
N MET A 474 9.26 -2.81 -34.21
CA MET A 474 9.96 -2.07 -33.15
C MET A 474 9.42 -2.42 -31.77
N GLU A 475 10.31 -2.69 -30.82
CA GLU A 475 9.97 -2.92 -29.41
C GLU A 475 9.42 -1.63 -28.78
N GLN A 476 8.40 -1.75 -27.93
CA GLN A 476 7.58 -0.61 -27.51
C GLN A 476 8.31 0.35 -26.57
N ILE A 477 9.02 -0.14 -25.54
CA ILE A 477 9.71 0.71 -24.56
C ILE A 477 10.74 1.60 -25.25
N ASN A 478 11.54 1.02 -26.14
CA ASN A 478 12.53 1.75 -26.92
C ASN A 478 11.93 2.77 -27.90
N THR A 479 10.67 2.56 -28.30
CA THR A 479 9.99 3.44 -29.25
C THR A 479 9.26 4.57 -28.55
N THR A 480 8.50 4.26 -27.49
CA THR A 480 7.68 5.25 -26.79
C THR A 480 8.45 6.05 -25.75
N ALA A 481 9.56 5.51 -25.25
CA ALA A 481 10.23 6.03 -24.05
C ALA A 481 9.24 6.28 -22.90
N ASP A 482 8.21 5.41 -22.75
CA ASP A 482 7.12 5.48 -21.75
C ASP A 482 6.36 6.82 -21.73
N ALA A 483 6.49 7.62 -22.79
CA ALA A 483 5.75 8.88 -22.95
C ALA A 483 4.23 8.67 -23.02
N SER A 484 3.80 7.48 -23.48
CA SER A 484 2.42 7.02 -23.46
C SER A 484 2.40 5.51 -23.23
N ASP A 485 1.30 5.01 -22.68
CA ASP A 485 1.05 3.56 -22.64
C ASP A 485 0.87 2.98 -24.04
N PHE A 486 0.51 3.80 -25.04
CA PHE A 486 0.03 3.35 -26.34
C PHE A 486 1.08 3.46 -27.44
N LEU A 487 1.18 2.42 -28.26
CA LEU A 487 1.94 2.43 -29.51
C LEU A 487 1.13 1.76 -30.63
N TRP A 488 0.87 2.52 -31.69
CA TRP A 488 0.28 2.01 -32.91
C TRP A 488 1.34 1.41 -33.83
N TYR A 489 1.05 0.25 -34.39
CA TYR A 489 1.80 -0.44 -35.43
C TYR A 489 0.89 -0.59 -36.65
N SER A 490 1.24 0.03 -37.76
CA SER A 490 0.41 0.02 -38.97
C SER A 490 1.17 -0.52 -40.17
N THR A 491 0.57 -1.47 -40.89
CA THR A 491 1.08 -1.93 -42.18
C THR A 491 -0.05 -2.08 -43.19
N SER A 492 0.30 -2.27 -44.45
CA SER A 492 -0.66 -2.51 -45.52
C SER A 492 -0.17 -3.59 -46.47
N ILE A 493 -1.08 -4.43 -46.91
CA ILE A 493 -0.86 -5.46 -47.92
C ILE A 493 -1.82 -5.27 -49.08
N THR A 494 -1.42 -5.72 -50.27
CA THR A 494 -2.32 -5.75 -51.43
C THR A 494 -2.68 -7.19 -51.72
N VAL A 495 -3.98 -7.48 -51.79
CA VAL A 495 -4.54 -8.82 -51.98
C VAL A 495 -5.18 -8.92 -53.37
N LYS A 496 -4.83 -9.95 -54.12
CA LYS A 496 -5.32 -10.28 -55.46
C LYS A 496 -6.43 -11.33 -55.42
N GLY A 497 -6.47 -12.15 -54.38
CA GLY A 497 -7.52 -13.15 -54.12
C GLY A 497 -7.09 -14.60 -54.34
N ASP A 498 -5.90 -14.84 -54.90
CA ASP A 498 -5.31 -16.17 -55.16
C ASP A 498 -4.10 -16.48 -54.27
N GLU A 499 -3.79 -15.62 -53.30
CA GLU A 499 -2.62 -15.79 -52.46
C GLU A 499 -2.67 -17.06 -51.59
N PRO A 500 -1.52 -17.74 -51.39
CA PRO A 500 -1.46 -19.02 -50.67
C PRO A 500 -1.85 -18.92 -49.20
N TYR A 501 -1.78 -17.71 -48.62
CA TYR A 501 -2.16 -17.43 -47.24
C TYR A 501 -3.67 -17.15 -47.07
N LEU A 502 -4.48 -17.31 -48.12
CA LEU A 502 -5.93 -17.15 -48.10
C LEU A 502 -6.67 -18.49 -48.12
N ASN A 503 -7.86 -18.49 -47.51
CA ASN A 503 -8.91 -19.49 -47.68
C ASN A 503 -10.20 -18.75 -48.11
N GLY A 504 -10.40 -18.59 -49.42
CA GLY A 504 -11.37 -17.62 -49.94
C GLY A 504 -10.95 -16.19 -49.56
N SER A 505 -11.80 -15.45 -48.84
CA SER A 505 -11.46 -14.12 -48.30
C SER A 505 -10.87 -14.15 -46.88
N GLN A 506 -10.77 -15.32 -46.26
CA GLN A 506 -10.28 -15.45 -44.88
C GLN A 506 -8.77 -15.69 -44.85
N SER A 507 -8.11 -15.18 -43.82
CA SER A 507 -6.75 -15.58 -43.45
C SER A 507 -6.64 -15.69 -41.93
N SER A 508 -5.86 -16.64 -41.42
CA SER A 508 -5.53 -16.69 -40.00
C SER A 508 -4.42 -15.68 -39.71
N LEU A 509 -4.71 -14.61 -38.98
CA LEU A 509 -3.71 -13.65 -38.51
C LEU A 509 -3.18 -14.08 -37.14
N LEU A 510 -1.88 -14.36 -37.05
CA LEU A 510 -1.11 -14.52 -35.82
C LEU A 510 -0.39 -13.21 -35.50
N VAL A 511 -0.53 -12.72 -34.27
CA VAL A 511 0.25 -11.61 -33.71
C VAL A 511 0.82 -12.06 -32.37
N SER A 512 2.15 -12.10 -32.28
CA SER A 512 2.85 -12.33 -31.02
C SER A 512 3.43 -11.02 -30.47
N SER A 513 3.27 -10.82 -29.16
CA SER A 513 3.67 -9.61 -28.44
C SER A 513 4.24 -9.97 -27.08
N LEU A 514 5.20 -9.18 -26.61
CA LEU A 514 5.72 -9.23 -25.24
C LEU A 514 4.74 -8.64 -24.21
N GLY A 515 3.61 -8.12 -24.67
CA GLY A 515 2.53 -7.59 -23.86
C GLY A 515 2.41 -6.06 -23.95
N HIS A 516 1.56 -5.43 -23.15
CA HIS A 516 0.73 -6.03 -22.09
C HIS A 516 -0.73 -6.21 -22.53
N VAL A 517 -1.17 -5.40 -23.49
CA VAL A 517 -2.48 -5.45 -24.13
C VAL A 517 -2.31 -5.27 -25.64
N LEU A 518 -3.13 -5.98 -26.42
CA LEU A 518 -3.16 -5.92 -27.87
C LEU A 518 -4.61 -5.72 -28.33
N GLN A 519 -4.85 -4.74 -29.20
CA GLN A 519 -6.07 -4.62 -30.01
C GLN A 519 -5.71 -4.68 -31.49
N VAL A 520 -6.43 -5.49 -32.25
CA VAL A 520 -6.17 -5.75 -33.67
C VAL A 520 -7.29 -5.15 -34.50
N TYR A 521 -6.95 -4.32 -35.48
CA TYR A 521 -7.88 -3.71 -36.42
C TYR A 521 -7.49 -4.05 -37.86
N VAL A 522 -8.49 -4.39 -38.67
CA VAL A 522 -8.34 -4.67 -40.09
C VAL A 522 -9.30 -3.76 -40.85
N ASN A 523 -8.75 -2.96 -41.76
CA ASN A 523 -9.51 -1.97 -42.54
C ASN A 523 -10.38 -1.05 -41.67
N GLY A 524 -9.82 -0.59 -40.54
CA GLY A 524 -10.49 0.30 -39.59
C GLY A 524 -11.52 -0.37 -38.67
N LYS A 525 -11.75 -1.69 -38.77
CA LYS A 525 -12.69 -2.43 -37.92
C LYS A 525 -11.95 -3.31 -36.92
N ILE A 526 -12.44 -3.38 -35.69
CA ILE A 526 -11.86 -4.25 -34.67
C ILE A 526 -12.03 -5.73 -35.05
N ALA A 527 -10.94 -6.48 -35.06
CA ALA A 527 -10.90 -7.92 -35.27
C ALA A 527 -10.85 -8.69 -33.95
N GLY A 528 -10.33 -8.07 -32.89
CA GLY A 528 -10.32 -8.62 -31.53
C GLY A 528 -9.25 -7.98 -30.65
N SER A 529 -9.17 -8.47 -29.42
CA SER A 529 -8.17 -8.05 -28.43
C SER A 529 -7.61 -9.24 -27.66
N ALA A 530 -6.46 -9.02 -27.02
CA ALA A 530 -5.85 -9.93 -26.05
C ALA A 530 -5.08 -9.13 -24.99
N GLN A 531 -4.82 -9.77 -23.86
CA GLN A 531 -4.06 -9.20 -22.76
C GLN A 531 -3.19 -10.27 -22.10
N GLY A 532 -2.09 -9.84 -21.49
CA GLY A 532 -1.32 -10.66 -20.56
C GLY A 532 -1.91 -10.65 -19.15
N SER A 533 -1.09 -11.02 -18.18
CA SER A 533 -1.39 -11.07 -16.74
C SER A 533 -0.18 -10.66 -15.91
N ALA A 534 -0.37 -10.43 -14.61
CA ALA A 534 0.74 -10.16 -13.69
C ALA A 534 1.78 -11.31 -13.63
N SER A 535 1.37 -12.56 -13.91
CA SER A 535 2.28 -13.71 -13.95
C SER A 535 3.04 -13.88 -15.27
N SER A 536 2.51 -13.33 -16.36
CA SER A 536 3.12 -13.39 -17.70
C SER A 536 2.45 -12.36 -18.59
N SER A 537 3.24 -11.43 -19.12
CA SER A 537 2.78 -10.37 -20.02
C SER A 537 2.60 -10.83 -21.47
N LEU A 538 3.15 -12.00 -21.84
CA LEU A 538 3.21 -12.47 -23.22
C LEU A 538 1.82 -12.69 -23.82
N ILE A 539 1.67 -12.29 -25.09
CA ILE A 539 0.44 -12.45 -25.87
C ILE A 539 0.74 -13.22 -27.15
N SER A 540 -0.09 -14.22 -27.44
CA SER A 540 -0.17 -14.85 -28.76
C SER A 540 -1.62 -14.84 -29.20
N TRP A 541 -1.96 -13.95 -30.14
CA TRP A 541 -3.31 -13.80 -30.66
C TRP A 541 -3.38 -14.40 -32.06
N GLN A 542 -4.21 -15.43 -32.24
CA GLN A 542 -4.44 -16.06 -33.53
C GLN A 542 -5.94 -16.21 -33.81
N LYS A 543 -6.43 -15.49 -34.81
CA LYS A 543 -7.85 -15.54 -35.21
C LYS A 543 -8.01 -15.38 -36.73
N PRO A 544 -9.09 -15.92 -37.31
CA PRO A 544 -9.43 -15.63 -38.70
C PRO A 544 -9.81 -14.15 -38.86
N ILE A 545 -9.31 -13.53 -39.93
CA ILE A 545 -9.66 -12.18 -40.37
C ILE A 545 -10.12 -12.21 -41.83
N THR A 546 -10.93 -11.22 -42.20
CA THR A 546 -11.38 -11.05 -43.60
C THR A 546 -10.51 -10.03 -44.30
N LEU A 547 -9.98 -10.40 -45.46
CA LEU A 547 -9.25 -9.51 -46.37
C LEU A 547 -10.07 -9.30 -47.65
N VAL A 548 -10.04 -8.09 -48.20
CA VAL A 548 -10.75 -7.73 -49.44
C VAL A 548 -9.77 -7.61 -50.61
N PRO A 549 -10.19 -7.82 -51.87
CA PRO A 549 -9.33 -7.49 -53.02
C PRO A 549 -8.84 -6.05 -52.97
N GLY A 550 -7.57 -5.83 -53.29
CA GLY A 550 -6.89 -4.53 -53.20
C GLY A 550 -6.16 -4.32 -51.87
N LYS A 551 -6.01 -3.04 -51.49
CA LYS A 551 -5.23 -2.64 -50.32
C LYS A 551 -6.00 -2.96 -49.03
N ASN A 552 -5.38 -3.73 -48.14
CA ASN A 552 -5.86 -3.97 -46.79
C ASN A 552 -4.89 -3.34 -45.79
N LYS A 553 -5.44 -2.63 -44.81
CA LYS A 553 -4.67 -2.01 -43.73
C LYS A 553 -4.82 -2.86 -42.47
N ILE A 554 -3.70 -3.13 -41.80
CA ILE A 554 -3.66 -3.81 -40.50
C ILE A 554 -3.08 -2.82 -39.50
N ASP A 555 -3.89 -2.40 -38.55
CA ASP A 555 -3.52 -1.50 -37.47
C ASP A 555 -3.56 -2.29 -36.15
N LEU A 556 -2.43 -2.33 -35.44
CA LEU A 556 -2.31 -3.02 -34.16
C LEU A 556 -2.02 -1.97 -33.08
N LEU A 557 -2.84 -1.90 -32.05
CA LEU A 557 -2.61 -1.05 -30.88
C LEU A 557 -2.04 -1.91 -29.77
N SER A 558 -0.81 -1.62 -29.39
CA SER A 558 -0.16 -2.18 -28.22
C SER A 558 -0.26 -1.22 -27.04
N ALA A 559 -0.55 -1.74 -25.84
CA ALA A 559 -0.52 -0.92 -24.63
C ALA A 559 0.28 -1.56 -23.48
N THR A 560 1.12 -0.77 -22.82
CA THR A 560 1.75 -1.12 -21.54
C THR A 560 0.78 -0.90 -20.38
N VAL A 561 1.08 -1.53 -19.23
CA VAL A 561 0.31 -1.39 -17.99
C VAL A 561 1.33 -1.26 -16.86
N GLY A 562 2.10 -0.18 -16.89
CA GLY A 562 3.33 -0.03 -16.13
C GLY A 562 4.46 -0.97 -16.60
N LEU A 563 5.69 -0.68 -16.19
CA LEU A 563 6.90 -1.41 -16.57
C LEU A 563 7.40 -2.34 -15.47
N SER A 564 8.17 -3.35 -15.86
CA SER A 564 8.88 -4.28 -14.96
C SER A 564 9.68 -3.52 -13.90
N ASN A 565 9.64 -3.98 -12.65
CA ASN A 565 10.22 -3.25 -11.52
C ASN A 565 10.95 -4.11 -10.49
N TYR A 566 11.08 -5.41 -10.75
CA TYR A 566 11.76 -6.33 -9.86
C TYR A 566 12.45 -7.44 -10.65
N GLY A 567 13.56 -7.95 -10.11
CA GLY A 567 14.36 -9.03 -10.67
C GLY A 567 15.73 -8.58 -11.19
N ALA A 568 16.62 -9.53 -11.46
CA ALA A 568 17.86 -9.25 -12.17
C ALA A 568 17.53 -8.89 -13.63
N PHE A 569 18.22 -7.89 -14.20
CA PHE A 569 18.05 -7.46 -15.59
C PHE A 569 16.60 -7.10 -15.97
N PHE A 570 15.78 -6.67 -15.00
CA PHE A 570 14.38 -6.32 -15.27
C PHE A 570 14.26 -5.18 -16.29
N ASP A 571 15.29 -4.33 -16.39
CA ASP A 571 15.44 -3.23 -17.32
C ASP A 571 15.53 -3.69 -18.79
N LEU A 572 15.85 -4.97 -19.03
CA LEU A 572 15.93 -5.59 -20.35
C LEU A 572 14.62 -6.27 -20.78
N VAL A 573 13.61 -6.30 -19.90
CA VAL A 573 12.29 -6.86 -20.23
C VAL A 573 11.58 -5.91 -21.18
N GLY A 574 11.49 -6.30 -22.45
CA GLY A 574 10.78 -5.53 -23.48
C GLY A 574 9.26 -5.67 -23.41
N ALA A 575 8.57 -4.80 -24.14
CA ALA A 575 7.13 -4.80 -24.33
C ALA A 575 6.74 -4.62 -25.81
N GLY A 576 5.47 -4.82 -26.09
CA GLY A 576 4.87 -4.61 -27.40
C GLY A 576 5.13 -5.69 -28.42
N ILE A 577 4.81 -5.36 -29.67
CA ILE A 577 4.70 -6.34 -30.76
C ILE A 577 6.08 -6.56 -31.39
N THR A 578 6.78 -7.58 -30.93
CA THR A 578 8.09 -8.00 -31.49
C THR A 578 7.97 -9.17 -32.48
N GLY A 579 6.74 -9.66 -32.69
CA GLY A 579 6.43 -10.68 -33.67
C GLY A 579 6.64 -12.11 -33.17
N PRO A 580 6.33 -13.11 -34.02
CA PRO A 580 5.95 -12.94 -35.42
C PRO A 580 4.55 -12.33 -35.64
N VAL A 581 4.38 -11.64 -36.76
CA VAL A 581 3.07 -11.23 -37.32
C VAL A 581 2.88 -11.95 -38.64
N LYS A 582 1.97 -12.93 -38.70
CA LYS A 582 1.83 -13.85 -39.84
C LYS A 582 0.38 -13.98 -40.30
N LEU A 583 0.19 -13.98 -41.61
CA LEU A 583 -1.04 -14.42 -42.26
C LEU A 583 -0.85 -15.86 -42.72
N SER A 584 -1.85 -16.71 -42.53
CA SER A 584 -1.75 -18.13 -42.88
C SER A 584 -3.06 -18.66 -43.44
N GLY A 585 -2.93 -19.47 -44.47
CA GLY A 585 -4.00 -20.20 -45.11
C GLY A 585 -3.61 -21.66 -45.35
N PRO A 586 -4.51 -22.46 -45.94
CA PRO A 586 -4.26 -23.89 -46.19
C PRO A 586 -3.05 -24.15 -47.09
N ASN A 587 -2.72 -23.21 -47.97
CA ASN A 587 -1.74 -23.39 -49.04
C ASN A 587 -0.41 -22.64 -48.77
N GLY A 588 -0.27 -21.95 -47.64
CA GLY A 588 0.94 -21.23 -47.28
C GLY A 588 0.72 -20.10 -46.28
N ALA A 589 1.76 -19.31 -46.04
CA ALA A 589 1.77 -18.21 -45.09
C ALA A 589 2.58 -17.01 -45.63
N LEU A 590 2.23 -15.82 -45.16
CA LEU A 590 2.97 -14.58 -45.39
C LEU A 590 3.39 -14.02 -44.03
N ASP A 591 4.70 -13.85 -43.84
CA ASP A 591 5.26 -13.21 -42.65
C ASP A 591 5.41 -11.70 -42.87
N LEU A 592 4.70 -10.91 -42.06
CA LEU A 592 4.70 -9.45 -42.10
C LEU A 592 5.71 -8.85 -41.10
N SER A 593 6.42 -9.67 -40.32
CA SER A 593 7.32 -9.18 -39.27
C SER A 593 8.47 -8.34 -39.81
N SER A 594 8.87 -8.55 -41.07
CA SER A 594 9.91 -7.77 -41.78
C SER A 594 9.34 -6.76 -42.78
N ALA A 595 8.01 -6.59 -42.84
CA ALA A 595 7.37 -5.63 -43.73
C ALA A 595 7.70 -4.17 -43.32
N GLN A 596 7.29 -3.21 -44.15
CA GLN A 596 7.28 -1.81 -43.75
C GLN A 596 6.14 -1.56 -42.76
N TRP A 597 6.50 -1.03 -41.59
CA TRP A 597 5.59 -0.65 -40.52
C TRP A 597 5.68 0.84 -40.25
N THR A 598 4.54 1.48 -40.01
CA THR A 598 4.44 2.88 -39.59
C THR A 598 3.96 2.92 -38.14
N TYR A 599 4.56 3.80 -37.34
CA TYR A 599 4.42 3.85 -35.90
C TYR A 599 3.92 5.22 -35.44
N GLN A 600 3.02 5.21 -34.46
CA GLN A 600 2.58 6.41 -33.75
C GLN A 600 2.65 6.15 -32.25
N ILE A 601 3.44 6.96 -31.55
CA ILE A 601 3.49 7.01 -30.08
C ILE A 601 2.25 7.76 -29.60
N GLY A 602 1.50 7.14 -28.71
CA GLY A 602 0.32 7.71 -28.09
C GLY A 602 -0.92 7.78 -28.98
N LEU A 603 -1.97 8.31 -28.37
CA LEU A 603 -3.28 8.54 -28.95
C LEU A 603 -3.41 9.98 -29.44
N ARG A 604 -4.25 10.20 -30.45
CA ARG A 604 -4.59 11.56 -30.91
C ARG A 604 -5.20 12.39 -29.78
N GLY A 605 -6.04 11.79 -28.94
CA GLY A 605 -6.60 12.49 -27.79
C GLY A 605 -5.56 12.88 -26.72
N GLU A 606 -4.45 12.16 -26.62
CA GLU A 606 -3.31 12.57 -25.77
C GLU A 606 -2.60 13.79 -26.37
N ASP A 607 -2.33 13.80 -27.69
CA ASP A 607 -1.70 14.94 -28.37
C ASP A 607 -2.56 16.21 -28.34
N LEU A 608 -3.88 16.04 -28.36
CA LEU A 608 -4.85 17.12 -28.26
C LEU A 608 -5.17 17.52 -26.82
N HIS A 609 -4.51 16.89 -25.84
CA HIS A 609 -4.70 17.15 -24.41
C HIS A 609 -6.18 17.07 -23.99
N LEU A 610 -6.95 16.12 -24.53
CA LEU A 610 -8.40 16.01 -24.24
C LEU A 610 -8.70 15.80 -22.76
N TYR A 611 -7.74 15.25 -22.02
CA TYR A 611 -7.80 15.09 -20.56
C TYR A 611 -7.76 16.42 -19.80
N ASN A 612 -7.27 17.51 -20.40
CA ASN A 612 -7.24 18.84 -19.79
C ASN A 612 -8.53 19.61 -20.13
N PRO A 613 -9.49 19.74 -19.19
CA PRO A 613 -10.75 20.40 -19.48
C PRO A 613 -10.63 21.90 -19.73
N SER A 614 -9.49 22.51 -19.39
CA SER A 614 -9.19 23.93 -19.62
C SER A 614 -8.85 24.24 -21.08
N GLU A 615 -8.51 23.22 -21.86
CA GLU A 615 -8.20 23.35 -23.29
C GLU A 615 -9.43 22.99 -24.13
N ALA A 616 -9.89 23.94 -24.94
CA ALA A 616 -11.00 23.71 -25.84
C ALA A 616 -10.52 22.86 -27.04
N SER A 617 -11.27 21.80 -27.36
CA SER A 617 -11.00 20.96 -28.53
C SER A 617 -12.26 20.83 -29.39
N PRO A 618 -12.15 20.98 -30.73
CA PRO A 618 -13.28 20.80 -31.64
C PRO A 618 -13.70 19.34 -31.82
N GLU A 619 -12.93 18.38 -31.29
CA GLU A 619 -13.25 16.93 -31.38
C GLU A 619 -14.41 16.53 -30.46
N TRP A 620 -14.75 17.35 -29.48
CA TRP A 620 -15.85 17.07 -28.55
C TRP A 620 -17.22 17.24 -29.24
N VAL A 621 -18.00 16.17 -29.22
CA VAL A 621 -19.39 16.15 -29.68
C VAL A 621 -20.30 16.05 -28.46
N SER A 622 -21.17 17.04 -28.28
CA SER A 622 -22.24 17.01 -27.27
C SER A 622 -23.53 16.48 -27.92
N SER A 623 -23.95 15.27 -27.55
CA SER A 623 -25.14 14.61 -28.08
C SER A 623 -25.78 13.75 -27.00
N ASN A 624 -27.12 13.71 -26.96
CA ASN A 624 -27.86 12.79 -26.09
C ASN A 624 -27.70 11.33 -26.51
N ALA A 625 -27.29 11.08 -27.76
CA ALA A 625 -26.90 9.78 -28.26
C ALA A 625 -25.38 9.76 -28.46
N TYR A 626 -24.65 9.21 -27.48
CA TYR A 626 -23.21 9.00 -27.53
C TYR A 626 -22.89 7.49 -27.68
N PRO A 627 -21.73 7.13 -28.28
CA PRO A 627 -21.33 5.74 -28.43
C PRO A 627 -21.21 5.04 -27.08
N ILE A 628 -21.69 3.80 -26.99
CA ILE A 628 -21.49 2.91 -25.83
C ILE A 628 -21.04 1.54 -26.32
N ASN A 629 -20.27 0.83 -25.51
CA ASN A 629 -19.69 -0.48 -25.84
C ASN A 629 -18.88 -0.46 -27.15
N GLN A 630 -18.30 0.70 -27.49
CA GLN A 630 -17.37 0.86 -28.61
C GLN A 630 -15.98 1.18 -28.05
N PRO A 631 -14.91 0.58 -28.58
CA PRO A 631 -13.55 0.86 -28.13
C PRO A 631 -13.09 2.23 -28.63
N LEU A 632 -12.06 2.77 -27.97
CA LEU A 632 -11.37 4.00 -28.38
C LEU A 632 -12.32 5.22 -28.37
N ILE A 633 -12.95 5.47 -27.22
CA ILE A 633 -13.83 6.63 -27.02
C ILE A 633 -13.32 7.46 -25.86
N TRP A 634 -13.21 8.77 -26.07
CA TRP A 634 -13.06 9.74 -24.99
C TRP A 634 -14.44 10.20 -24.54
N TYR A 635 -14.69 10.22 -23.25
CA TYR A 635 -15.90 10.75 -22.64
C TYR A 635 -15.57 11.92 -21.74
N LYS A 636 -16.44 12.93 -21.71
CA LYS A 636 -16.36 14.06 -20.79
C LYS A 636 -17.73 14.37 -20.23
N THR A 637 -17.81 14.58 -18.93
CA THR A 637 -18.99 15.18 -18.28
C THR A 637 -18.57 16.06 -17.12
N LYS A 638 -19.56 16.72 -16.51
CA LYS A 638 -19.39 17.49 -15.28
C LYS A 638 -20.20 16.86 -14.16
N PHE A 639 -19.67 16.91 -12.95
CA PHE A 639 -20.35 16.48 -11.72
C PHE A 639 -20.16 17.48 -10.60
N THR A 640 -21.05 17.50 -9.61
CA THR A 640 -20.88 18.33 -8.40
C THR A 640 -20.02 17.62 -7.36
N ALA A 641 -19.15 18.35 -6.66
CA ALA A 641 -18.38 17.77 -5.56
C ALA A 641 -19.32 17.23 -4.46
N PRO A 642 -19.11 15.99 -3.98
CA PRO A 642 -19.82 15.45 -2.83
C PRO A 642 -19.74 16.37 -1.60
N ALA A 643 -20.81 16.50 -0.82
CA ALA A 643 -20.76 17.24 0.44
C ALA A 643 -19.89 16.55 1.51
N GLY A 644 -19.53 17.30 2.56
CA GLY A 644 -18.77 16.82 3.71
C GLY A 644 -17.32 16.46 3.42
N ASP A 645 -16.69 15.75 4.35
CA ASP A 645 -15.25 15.45 4.34
C ASP A 645 -14.94 13.96 4.10
N ASP A 646 -15.98 13.14 3.86
CA ASP A 646 -15.80 11.70 3.62
C ASP A 646 -14.98 11.44 2.35
N PRO A 647 -14.08 10.45 2.32
CA PRO A 647 -13.32 10.17 1.10
C PRO A 647 -14.21 9.84 -0.10
N VAL A 648 -13.78 10.26 -1.29
CA VAL A 648 -14.54 10.09 -2.54
C VAL A 648 -13.90 9.03 -3.40
N ALA A 649 -14.72 8.18 -4.01
CA ALA A 649 -14.31 7.30 -5.10
C ALA A 649 -15.34 7.33 -6.22
N ILE A 650 -14.90 6.87 -7.39
CA ILE A 650 -15.77 6.55 -8.51
C ILE A 650 -15.80 5.05 -8.69
N ASP A 651 -17.00 4.48 -8.77
CA ASP A 651 -17.20 3.11 -9.23
C ASP A 651 -17.26 3.12 -10.76
N PHE A 652 -16.25 2.54 -11.39
CA PHE A 652 -16.19 2.40 -12.85
C PHE A 652 -16.88 1.12 -13.37
N THR A 653 -17.67 0.44 -12.55
CA THR A 653 -18.52 -0.66 -13.01
C THR A 653 -19.34 -0.25 -14.24
N GLY A 654 -19.28 -1.07 -15.29
CA GLY A 654 -19.90 -0.77 -16.59
C GLY A 654 -18.94 -0.21 -17.64
N LEU A 655 -17.73 0.19 -17.25
CA LEU A 655 -16.63 0.52 -18.16
C LEU A 655 -15.71 -0.69 -18.42
N GLY A 656 -14.79 -0.54 -19.39
CA GLY A 656 -13.89 -1.59 -19.85
C GLY A 656 -12.50 -1.50 -19.23
N LYS A 657 -11.62 -0.74 -19.89
CA LYS A 657 -10.25 -0.40 -19.46
C LYS A 657 -9.95 1.01 -19.93
N GLY A 658 -9.23 1.79 -19.14
CA GLY A 658 -8.93 3.15 -19.54
C GLY A 658 -8.07 3.94 -18.56
N GLU A 659 -8.12 5.25 -18.71
CA GLU A 659 -7.56 6.24 -17.80
C GLU A 659 -8.62 7.30 -17.50
N ALA A 660 -8.54 7.87 -16.30
CA ALA A 660 -9.49 8.86 -15.83
C ALA A 660 -8.78 10.09 -15.26
N TRP A 661 -9.38 11.25 -15.50
CA TRP A 661 -8.92 12.53 -14.98
C TRP A 661 -10.07 13.31 -14.35
N VAL A 662 -9.80 13.96 -13.23
CA VAL A 662 -10.72 14.87 -12.55
C VAL A 662 -10.07 16.24 -12.54
N ASN A 663 -10.72 17.23 -13.15
CA ASN A 663 -10.19 18.60 -13.31
C ASN A 663 -8.76 18.62 -13.92
N GLY A 664 -8.48 17.72 -14.87
CA GLY A 664 -7.17 17.58 -15.51
C GLY A 664 -6.13 16.80 -14.70
N GLN A 665 -6.43 16.43 -13.45
CA GLN A 665 -5.55 15.61 -12.61
C GLN A 665 -5.85 14.12 -12.84
N SER A 666 -4.84 13.33 -13.18
CA SER A 666 -5.04 11.89 -13.40
C SER A 666 -5.28 11.17 -12.09
N ILE A 667 -6.37 10.40 -12.03
CA ILE A 667 -6.67 9.49 -10.91
C ILE A 667 -6.19 8.06 -11.20
N GLY A 668 -5.44 7.88 -12.29
CA GLY A 668 -4.82 6.64 -12.70
C GLY A 668 -5.64 5.80 -13.67
N ARG A 669 -5.15 4.59 -13.93
CA ARG A 669 -5.78 3.62 -14.84
C ARG A 669 -7.03 3.03 -14.20
N TYR A 670 -8.01 2.65 -15.00
CA TYR A 670 -9.10 1.79 -14.56
C TYR A 670 -9.17 0.51 -15.40
N TRP A 671 -9.56 -0.60 -14.77
CA TRP A 671 -9.76 -1.88 -15.45
C TRP A 671 -10.75 -2.81 -14.71
N PRO A 672 -12.02 -2.38 -14.51
CA PRO A 672 -13.02 -3.13 -13.77
C PRO A 672 -13.46 -4.41 -14.48
N THR A 673 -13.13 -4.62 -15.76
CA THR A 673 -13.42 -5.89 -16.46
C THR A 673 -12.34 -6.96 -16.29
N ASN A 674 -11.19 -6.64 -15.69
CA ASN A 674 -10.14 -7.62 -15.42
C ASN A 674 -10.43 -8.36 -14.11
N LEU A 675 -11.11 -9.50 -14.25
CA LEU A 675 -11.60 -10.28 -13.12
C LEU A 675 -10.49 -11.10 -12.46
N ALA A 676 -10.55 -11.20 -11.14
CA ALA A 676 -9.76 -12.12 -10.35
C ALA A 676 -10.04 -13.59 -10.74
N PRO A 677 -9.11 -14.52 -10.45
CA PRO A 677 -9.36 -15.95 -10.63
C PRO A 677 -10.63 -16.41 -9.91
N GLN A 678 -11.32 -17.42 -10.45
CA GLN A 678 -12.57 -17.93 -9.88
C GLN A 678 -12.38 -18.66 -8.54
N SER A 679 -11.15 -19.07 -8.21
CA SER A 679 -10.81 -19.84 -7.02
C SER A 679 -9.59 -19.26 -6.28
N GLY A 680 -9.35 -19.73 -5.06
CA GLY A 680 -8.24 -19.30 -4.20
C GLY A 680 -8.66 -18.42 -3.02
N CYS A 681 -9.87 -17.87 -3.05
CA CYS A 681 -10.42 -17.08 -1.94
C CYS A 681 -11.00 -17.97 -0.84
N VAL A 682 -10.98 -17.43 0.37
CA VAL A 682 -11.49 -18.10 1.59
C VAL A 682 -12.67 -17.31 2.15
N ASN A 683 -13.68 -18.02 2.68
CA ASN A 683 -14.83 -17.37 3.33
C ASN A 683 -14.45 -16.71 4.67
N SER A 684 -13.52 -17.34 5.38
CA SER A 684 -12.89 -16.82 6.59
C SER A 684 -11.44 -17.28 6.60
N CYS A 685 -10.50 -16.38 6.90
CA CYS A 685 -9.10 -16.75 6.99
C CYS A 685 -8.68 -17.04 8.42
N ASN A 686 -8.05 -18.18 8.63
CA ASN A 686 -7.47 -18.54 9.91
C ASN A 686 -6.13 -17.80 10.09
N TYR A 687 -6.03 -16.99 11.14
CA TYR A 687 -4.78 -16.27 11.47
C TYR A 687 -3.64 -17.22 11.85
N ARG A 688 -3.94 -18.42 12.33
CA ARG A 688 -2.96 -19.35 12.91
C ARG A 688 -2.02 -19.94 11.86
N GLY A 689 -0.76 -20.13 12.25
CA GLY A 689 0.31 -20.68 11.42
C GLY A 689 0.88 -19.67 10.42
N SER A 690 1.99 -20.04 9.78
CA SER A 690 2.70 -19.14 8.85
C SER A 690 1.78 -18.55 7.78
N TYR A 691 2.01 -17.28 7.45
CA TYR A 691 1.31 -16.52 6.44
C TYR A 691 2.10 -16.46 5.13
N THR A 692 1.38 -16.43 4.01
CA THR A 692 1.88 -16.13 2.67
C THR A 692 0.86 -15.21 1.99
N SER A 693 1.26 -14.45 0.96
CA SER A 693 0.36 -13.54 0.24
C SER A 693 -0.86 -14.22 -0.40
N SER A 694 -0.81 -15.54 -0.60
CA SER A 694 -1.91 -16.35 -1.12
C SER A 694 -2.80 -16.99 -0.04
N LYS A 695 -2.47 -16.86 1.25
CA LYS A 695 -3.18 -17.53 2.35
C LYS A 695 -4.60 -16.98 2.54
N CYS A 696 -4.75 -15.65 2.48
CA CYS A 696 -6.05 -15.01 2.63
C CYS A 696 -6.31 -14.08 1.43
N LEU A 697 -7.20 -14.54 0.55
CA LEU A 697 -7.64 -13.82 -0.63
C LEU A 697 -9.16 -13.61 -0.57
N LYS A 698 -9.64 -12.48 -1.10
CA LYS A 698 -11.07 -12.16 -1.27
C LYS A 698 -11.35 -11.67 -2.69
N LYS A 699 -12.64 -11.58 -3.05
CA LYS A 699 -13.13 -11.11 -4.36
C LYS A 699 -12.73 -11.98 -5.57
N CYS A 700 -12.63 -13.30 -5.40
CA CYS A 700 -12.45 -14.21 -6.53
C CYS A 700 -13.64 -14.16 -7.48
N GLY A 701 -13.38 -14.23 -8.79
CA GLY A 701 -14.40 -14.09 -9.84
C GLY A 701 -15.02 -12.68 -9.97
N GLN A 702 -14.56 -11.71 -9.18
CA GLN A 702 -15.00 -10.31 -9.21
C GLN A 702 -13.88 -9.43 -9.78
N PRO A 703 -14.18 -8.18 -10.19
CA PRO A 703 -13.15 -7.22 -10.56
C PRO A 703 -12.12 -7.03 -9.43
N SER A 704 -10.83 -7.00 -9.78
CA SER A 704 -9.77 -6.70 -8.81
C SER A 704 -9.99 -5.33 -8.15
N GLN A 705 -10.37 -4.33 -8.95
CA GLN A 705 -10.67 -2.98 -8.50
C GLN A 705 -11.87 -2.40 -9.24
N THR A 706 -12.90 -2.03 -8.48
CA THR A 706 -14.09 -1.31 -8.99
C THR A 706 -14.10 0.16 -8.57
N LEU A 707 -13.57 0.46 -7.39
CA LEU A 707 -13.56 1.80 -6.80
C LEU A 707 -12.20 2.45 -7.01
N TYR A 708 -12.22 3.69 -7.50
CA TYR A 708 -11.04 4.47 -7.84
C TYR A 708 -11.07 5.78 -7.06
N HIS A 709 -10.06 5.96 -6.22
CA HIS A 709 -9.97 7.08 -5.29
C HIS A 709 -9.85 8.41 -6.04
N VAL A 710 -10.68 9.38 -5.65
CA VAL A 710 -10.57 10.78 -6.07
C VAL A 710 -10.17 11.59 -4.84
N PRO A 711 -8.91 12.06 -4.75
CA PRO A 711 -8.51 12.93 -3.67
C PRO A 711 -9.42 14.16 -3.60
N ARG A 712 -9.90 14.47 -2.39
CA ARG A 712 -10.78 15.64 -2.15
C ARG A 712 -10.15 16.95 -2.66
N SER A 713 -8.83 17.07 -2.59
CA SER A 713 -8.07 18.22 -3.08
C SER A 713 -8.05 18.37 -4.60
N PHE A 714 -8.46 17.36 -5.36
CA PHE A 714 -8.66 17.47 -6.81
C PHE A 714 -10.03 18.06 -7.15
N LEU A 715 -10.94 18.16 -6.17
CA LEU A 715 -12.28 18.69 -6.35
C LEU A 715 -12.34 20.18 -6.03
N GLN A 716 -13.18 20.90 -6.78
CA GLN A 716 -13.54 22.28 -6.53
C GLN A 716 -14.99 22.36 -6.02
N PRO A 717 -15.32 23.38 -5.20
CA PRO A 717 -16.71 23.64 -4.85
C PRO A 717 -17.56 23.86 -6.11
N GLY A 718 -18.73 23.21 -6.17
CA GLY A 718 -19.60 23.28 -7.34
C GLY A 718 -19.22 22.26 -8.42
N SER A 719 -18.94 22.73 -9.64
CA SER A 719 -18.82 21.88 -10.83
C SER A 719 -17.38 21.41 -11.08
N ASN A 720 -17.24 20.11 -11.35
CA ASN A 720 -15.97 19.43 -11.60
C ASN A 720 -16.06 18.70 -12.95
N ASP A 721 -15.00 18.73 -13.74
CA ASP A 721 -14.90 17.97 -14.98
C ASP A 721 -14.33 16.57 -14.70
N ILE A 722 -14.94 15.56 -15.31
CA ILE A 722 -14.37 14.22 -15.42
C ILE A 722 -14.15 13.90 -16.90
N VAL A 723 -12.95 13.44 -17.22
CA VAL A 723 -12.59 12.94 -18.55
C VAL A 723 -12.16 11.49 -18.42
N LEU A 724 -12.65 10.65 -19.33
CA LEU A 724 -12.35 9.23 -19.39
C LEU A 724 -11.84 8.89 -20.79
N PHE A 725 -10.75 8.14 -20.88
CA PHE A 725 -10.41 7.43 -22.11
C PHE A 725 -10.81 5.97 -21.96
N GLU A 726 -11.78 5.51 -22.74
CA GLU A 726 -12.27 4.13 -22.75
C GLU A 726 -11.69 3.32 -23.91
N GLN A 727 -10.79 2.39 -23.58
CA GLN A 727 -10.03 1.60 -24.53
C GLN A 727 -10.82 0.42 -25.11
N PHE A 728 -11.57 -0.32 -24.28
CA PHE A 728 -12.22 -1.58 -24.67
C PHE A 728 -13.70 -1.41 -25.02
N GLY A 729 -14.31 -0.37 -24.51
CA GLY A 729 -15.73 -0.06 -24.68
C GLY A 729 -16.50 -0.33 -23.40
N GLY A 730 -17.39 0.60 -23.08
CA GLY A 730 -18.21 0.56 -21.90
C GLY A 730 -19.38 1.53 -21.99
N ASP A 731 -20.12 1.66 -20.90
CA ASP A 731 -21.25 2.56 -20.79
C ASP A 731 -21.01 3.55 -19.63
N PRO A 732 -20.63 4.81 -19.93
CA PRO A 732 -20.33 5.79 -18.90
C PRO A 732 -21.56 6.23 -18.11
N SER A 733 -22.79 5.88 -18.53
CA SER A 733 -23.99 6.14 -17.70
C SER A 733 -24.08 5.25 -16.46
N LYS A 734 -23.28 4.17 -16.40
CA LYS A 734 -23.28 3.23 -15.28
C LYS A 734 -22.28 3.57 -14.18
N ILE A 735 -21.41 4.55 -14.41
CA ILE A 735 -20.48 4.98 -13.36
C ILE A 735 -21.28 5.59 -12.22
N SER A 736 -20.78 5.44 -11.00
CA SER A 736 -21.38 6.08 -9.85
C SER A 736 -20.31 6.71 -8.97
N PHE A 737 -20.67 7.80 -8.31
CA PHE A 737 -19.83 8.44 -7.32
C PHE A 737 -20.22 7.92 -5.96
N VAL A 738 -19.22 7.58 -5.15
CA VAL A 738 -19.42 7.05 -3.81
C VAL A 738 -18.61 7.84 -2.80
N THR A 739 -19.17 8.01 -1.62
CA THR A 739 -18.42 8.44 -0.44
C THR A 739 -18.22 7.25 0.48
N ARG A 740 -16.99 7.10 0.98
CA ARG A 740 -16.66 6.04 1.93
C ARG A 740 -17.02 6.49 3.33
N GLN A 741 -17.99 5.83 3.94
CA GLN A 741 -18.47 6.12 5.29
C GLN A 741 -18.17 4.99 6.24
N THR A 742 -18.12 5.31 7.53
CA THR A 742 -18.07 4.27 8.55
C THR A 742 -19.50 3.86 8.90
N GLY A 743 -19.79 2.57 8.80
CA GLY A 743 -21.08 1.97 9.16
C GLY A 743 -21.18 1.70 10.66
N SER A 744 -21.53 0.47 11.04
CA SER A 744 -21.54 0.01 12.43
C SER A 744 -20.13 -0.04 13.06
N VAL A 745 -20.07 0.28 14.36
CA VAL A 745 -18.95 -0.04 15.26
C VAL A 745 -19.30 -1.33 16.03
N CYS A 746 -18.37 -2.27 16.09
CA CYS A 746 -18.56 -3.57 16.72
C CYS A 746 -17.40 -3.87 17.65
N ALA A 747 -17.62 -4.60 18.74
CA ALA A 747 -16.51 -5.10 19.54
C ALA A 747 -16.86 -6.47 20.13
N GLN A 748 -15.83 -7.28 20.36
CA GLN A 748 -15.94 -8.60 20.96
C GLN A 748 -14.81 -8.78 21.96
N VAL A 749 -15.14 -8.97 23.23
CA VAL A 749 -14.15 -9.19 24.30
C VAL A 749 -14.61 -10.34 25.18
N SER A 750 -13.69 -11.24 25.53
CA SER A 750 -13.96 -12.40 26.39
C SER A 750 -13.47 -12.20 27.82
N GLU A 751 -14.09 -12.89 28.80
CA GLU A 751 -13.61 -12.99 30.18
C GLU A 751 -12.15 -13.49 30.28
N ALA A 752 -11.63 -14.16 29.24
CA ALA A 752 -10.25 -14.61 29.17
C ALA A 752 -9.25 -13.57 28.62
N HIS A 753 -9.71 -12.38 28.21
CA HIS A 753 -8.82 -11.30 27.74
C HIS A 753 -8.07 -10.66 28.92
N PRO A 754 -6.86 -10.12 28.70
CA PRO A 754 -6.20 -9.27 29.68
C PRO A 754 -6.98 -7.96 29.89
N ALA A 755 -6.67 -7.27 30.99
CA ALA A 755 -7.13 -5.90 31.19
C ALA A 755 -6.62 -4.98 30.07
N GLN A 756 -7.40 -3.93 29.77
CA GLN A 756 -7.07 -2.95 28.74
C GLN A 756 -5.68 -2.33 28.96
N ILE A 757 -4.92 -2.13 27.87
CA ILE A 757 -3.53 -1.66 27.95
C ILE A 757 -3.40 -0.28 28.62
N ASP A 758 -4.39 0.60 28.44
CA ASP A 758 -4.39 1.94 29.02
C ASP A 758 -4.38 1.94 30.56
N ASN A 759 -4.94 0.89 31.18
CA ASN A 759 -4.94 0.72 32.64
C ASN A 759 -3.53 0.48 33.20
N TRP A 760 -2.57 0.12 32.33
CA TRP A 760 -1.17 -0.09 32.70
C TRP A 760 -0.30 1.17 32.56
N ILE A 761 -0.80 2.18 31.84
CA ILE A 761 -0.03 3.38 31.48
C ILE A 761 -0.36 4.55 32.41
N SER A 762 -1.63 4.71 32.84
CA SER A 762 -2.01 5.84 33.71
C SER A 762 -1.65 5.62 35.19
N SER A 763 -1.06 6.63 35.83
CA SER A 763 -0.69 6.59 37.26
C SER A 763 -1.91 6.69 38.20
N GLN A 764 -3.01 7.30 37.72
CA GLN A 764 -4.23 7.56 38.50
C GLN A 764 -5.20 6.35 38.57
N GLN A 765 -5.05 5.32 37.72
CA GLN A 765 -5.91 4.12 37.74
C GLN A 765 -5.25 2.88 38.36
N LYS A 766 -4.05 3.03 38.97
CA LYS A 766 -3.31 1.93 39.60
C LYS A 766 -4.06 1.18 40.71
N MET A 767 -5.13 1.76 41.28
CA MET A 767 -5.86 1.19 42.42
C MET A 767 -7.02 0.25 42.06
N GLN A 768 -7.46 0.17 40.80
CA GLN A 768 -8.40 -0.85 40.34
C GLN A 768 -7.96 -1.37 38.99
N ARG A 769 -7.15 -2.44 38.99
CA ARG A 769 -6.91 -3.25 37.79
C ARG A 769 -8.23 -3.96 37.44
N SER A 770 -9.18 -3.24 36.85
CA SER A 770 -10.43 -3.81 36.35
C SER A 770 -10.07 -4.85 35.29
N GLY A 771 -10.72 -6.02 35.32
CA GLY A 771 -10.50 -7.10 34.36
C GLY A 771 -10.78 -6.70 32.91
N PRO A 772 -11.05 -7.67 32.00
CA PRO A 772 -11.35 -7.34 30.61
C PRO A 772 -12.56 -6.41 30.52
N ALA A 773 -12.52 -5.48 29.58
CA ALA A 773 -13.59 -4.53 29.31
C ALA A 773 -13.76 -4.35 27.81
N LEU A 774 -14.98 -4.22 27.32
CA LEU A 774 -15.28 -3.87 25.94
C LEU A 774 -15.31 -2.36 25.80
N ARG A 775 -14.77 -1.83 24.69
CA ARG A 775 -14.80 -0.40 24.39
C ARG A 775 -15.42 -0.17 23.02
N LEU A 776 -16.25 0.86 22.94
CA LEU A 776 -16.78 1.40 21.70
C LEU A 776 -16.53 2.90 21.68
N GLU A 777 -16.18 3.40 20.51
CA GLU A 777 -15.90 4.80 20.23
C GLU A 777 -16.38 5.13 18.82
N CYS A 778 -17.11 6.22 18.68
CA CYS A 778 -17.54 6.68 17.37
C CYS A 778 -16.34 7.27 16.59
N PRO A 779 -16.23 6.95 15.29
CA PRO A 779 -15.03 7.21 14.50
C PRO A 779 -14.81 8.69 14.15
N LYS A 780 -15.87 9.51 14.19
CA LYS A 780 -15.79 10.95 13.87
C LYS A 780 -16.01 11.79 15.11
N GLU A 781 -15.30 12.91 15.17
CA GLU A 781 -15.49 13.91 16.22
C GLU A 781 -16.94 14.42 16.23
N GLY A 782 -17.49 14.58 17.43
CA GLY A 782 -18.88 15.02 17.63
C GLY A 782 -19.96 13.93 17.48
N GLN A 783 -19.63 12.76 16.93
CA GLN A 783 -20.59 11.65 16.86
C GLN A 783 -20.81 11.02 18.23
N VAL A 784 -22.04 10.53 18.43
CA VAL A 784 -22.41 9.73 19.59
C VAL A 784 -22.97 8.38 19.15
N ILE A 785 -22.86 7.39 20.03
CA ILE A 785 -23.51 6.10 19.82
C ILE A 785 -25.02 6.33 19.91
N SER A 786 -25.70 6.16 18.79
CA SER A 786 -27.11 6.51 18.63
C SER A 786 -28.05 5.35 18.88
N SER A 787 -27.59 4.12 18.59
CA SER A 787 -28.35 2.91 18.91
C SER A 787 -27.44 1.69 19.05
N ILE A 788 -27.92 0.69 19.78
CA ILE A 788 -27.31 -0.63 19.90
C ILE A 788 -28.13 -1.59 19.03
N LYS A 789 -27.52 -2.09 17.95
CA LYS A 789 -28.15 -3.03 17.01
C LYS A 789 -28.14 -4.46 17.54
N PHE A 790 -27.10 -4.83 18.27
CA PHE A 790 -26.94 -6.17 18.85
C PHE A 790 -26.09 -6.11 20.12
N ALA A 791 -26.45 -6.90 21.12
CA ALA A 791 -25.63 -7.11 22.31
C ALA A 791 -25.85 -8.51 22.88
N SER A 792 -24.79 -9.24 23.16
CA SER A 792 -24.85 -10.58 23.76
C SER A 792 -23.66 -10.82 24.67
N PHE A 793 -23.92 -11.34 25.88
CA PHE A 793 -22.89 -11.85 26.79
C PHE A 793 -23.10 -13.35 26.99
N GLY A 794 -22.17 -14.17 26.52
CA GLY A 794 -22.30 -15.63 26.55
C GLY A 794 -21.43 -16.29 25.49
N THR A 795 -22.02 -17.08 24.60
CA THR A 795 -21.32 -17.75 23.47
C THR A 795 -21.83 -17.27 22.10
N PRO A 796 -21.82 -15.95 21.81
CA PRO A 796 -22.28 -15.42 20.52
C PRO A 796 -21.39 -15.90 19.36
N SER A 797 -21.93 -15.84 18.15
CA SER A 797 -21.20 -16.19 16.92
C SER A 797 -21.44 -15.16 15.81
N GLY A 798 -20.66 -15.22 14.74
CA GLY A 798 -20.75 -14.32 13.59
C GLY A 798 -19.70 -13.21 13.60
N THR A 799 -19.86 -12.26 12.70
CA THR A 799 -18.99 -11.09 12.52
C THR A 799 -19.81 -9.81 12.59
N CYS A 800 -19.15 -8.65 12.65
CA CYS A 800 -19.82 -7.34 12.65
C CYS A 800 -20.85 -7.24 11.52
N GLY A 801 -22.11 -6.89 11.85
CA GLY A 801 -23.25 -6.86 10.92
C GLY A 801 -23.98 -8.20 10.74
N SER A 802 -23.49 -9.30 11.32
CA SER A 802 -24.06 -10.64 11.17
C SER A 802 -24.00 -11.46 12.46
N TYR A 803 -23.99 -10.81 13.62
CA TYR A 803 -23.93 -11.48 14.91
C TYR A 803 -25.20 -12.24 15.24
N SER A 804 -25.06 -13.33 15.97
CA SER A 804 -26.17 -14.14 16.48
C SER A 804 -25.93 -14.55 17.94
N HIS A 805 -27.02 -14.67 18.70
CA HIS A 805 -26.97 -15.22 20.05
C HIS A 805 -26.61 -16.70 20.00
N GLY A 806 -25.76 -17.12 20.95
CA GLY A 806 -25.51 -18.54 21.18
C GLY A 806 -26.54 -19.19 22.10
N GLN A 807 -26.37 -20.48 22.35
CA GLN A 807 -27.15 -21.23 23.34
C GLN A 807 -26.98 -20.67 24.76
N CYS A 808 -25.81 -20.09 25.04
CA CYS A 808 -25.56 -19.31 26.25
C CYS A 808 -25.63 -17.82 25.93
N SER A 809 -26.58 -17.10 26.54
CA SER A 809 -26.74 -15.65 26.43
C SER A 809 -27.39 -15.07 27.67
N SER A 810 -26.82 -13.99 28.20
CA SER A 810 -27.47 -13.18 29.25
C SER A 810 -28.67 -12.42 28.68
N THR A 811 -29.75 -12.36 29.45
CA THR A 811 -30.95 -11.57 29.13
C THR A 811 -30.80 -10.09 29.44
N GLN A 812 -29.75 -9.70 30.18
CA GLN A 812 -29.50 -8.32 30.61
C GLN A 812 -28.48 -7.59 29.73
N ALA A 813 -27.78 -8.31 28.83
CA ALA A 813 -26.68 -7.75 28.04
C ALA A 813 -27.09 -6.50 27.25
N LEU A 814 -28.26 -6.52 26.59
CA LEU A 814 -28.73 -5.41 25.78
C LEU A 814 -29.03 -4.16 26.61
N SER A 815 -29.81 -4.29 27.69
CA SER A 815 -30.20 -3.14 28.53
C SER A 815 -28.99 -2.48 29.17
N VAL A 816 -28.04 -3.29 29.66
CA VAL A 816 -26.80 -2.81 30.28
C VAL A 816 -25.93 -2.03 29.28
N VAL A 817 -25.81 -2.54 28.05
CA VAL A 817 -25.02 -1.88 27.01
C VAL A 817 -25.71 -0.59 26.54
N GLN A 818 -27.03 -0.59 26.39
CA GLN A 818 -27.80 0.60 25.99
C GLN A 818 -27.65 1.73 27.02
N GLU A 819 -27.78 1.42 28.31
CA GLU A 819 -27.63 2.39 29.39
C GLU A 819 -26.21 2.98 29.45
N ALA A 820 -25.19 2.16 29.18
CA ALA A 820 -23.80 2.59 29.25
C ALA A 820 -23.31 3.40 28.03
N CYS A 821 -23.89 3.17 26.84
CA CYS A 821 -23.30 3.64 25.58
C CYS A 821 -24.16 4.64 24.81
N ILE A 822 -25.48 4.63 24.90
CA ILE A 822 -26.30 5.54 24.08
C ILE A 822 -26.10 7.00 24.52
N GLY A 823 -25.89 7.88 23.54
CA GLY A 823 -25.76 9.33 23.75
C GLY A 823 -24.35 9.81 24.13
N VAL A 824 -23.37 8.91 24.20
CA VAL A 824 -21.95 9.25 24.43
C VAL A 824 -21.09 8.92 23.23
N SER A 825 -19.96 9.63 23.06
CA SER A 825 -19.02 9.40 21.96
C SER A 825 -18.17 8.15 22.13
N SER A 826 -17.97 7.71 23.38
CA SER A 826 -17.32 6.45 23.71
C SER A 826 -17.86 5.89 25.03
N CYS A 827 -17.80 4.57 25.18
CA CYS A 827 -18.18 3.86 26.40
C CYS A 827 -17.22 2.70 26.67
N SER A 828 -17.11 2.30 27.94
CA SER A 828 -16.36 1.11 28.35
C SER A 828 -17.17 0.27 29.32
N ILE A 829 -17.29 -1.03 29.04
CA ILE A 829 -18.14 -1.94 29.80
C ILE A 829 -17.30 -3.10 30.34
N PRO A 830 -17.25 -3.32 31.66
CA PRO A 830 -16.57 -4.48 32.24
C PRO A 830 -17.16 -5.81 31.74
N VAL A 831 -16.30 -6.72 31.27
CA VAL A 831 -16.70 -8.05 30.78
C VAL A 831 -16.54 -9.05 31.92
N SER A 832 -17.61 -9.28 32.67
CA SER A 832 -17.61 -10.27 33.75
C SER A 832 -19.00 -10.79 34.06
N SER A 833 -19.08 -12.02 34.55
CA SER A 833 -20.32 -12.61 35.06
C SER A 833 -20.91 -11.83 36.27
N ASN A 834 -20.13 -11.01 36.97
CA ASN A 834 -20.63 -10.12 38.03
C ASN A 834 -21.49 -8.98 37.48
N TYR A 835 -21.24 -8.56 36.23
CA TYR A 835 -21.91 -7.41 35.62
C TYR A 835 -23.11 -7.83 34.76
N PHE A 836 -23.06 -9.02 34.16
CA PHE A 836 -24.08 -9.52 33.23
C PHE A 836 -24.81 -10.79 33.71
N GLY A 837 -24.51 -11.29 34.90
CA GLY A 837 -24.90 -12.62 35.36
C GLY A 837 -24.05 -13.74 34.76
N ASP A 838 -24.23 -14.97 35.24
CA ASP A 838 -23.57 -16.18 34.71
C ASP A 838 -24.57 -17.02 33.89
N PRO A 839 -24.77 -16.73 32.59
CA PRO A 839 -25.74 -17.46 31.76
C PRO A 839 -25.33 -18.92 31.48
N CYS A 840 -24.09 -19.31 31.77
CA CYS A 840 -23.60 -20.68 31.62
C CYS A 840 -22.35 -20.95 32.46
N THR A 841 -22.53 -21.56 33.64
CA THR A 841 -21.44 -21.85 34.57
C THR A 841 -20.37 -22.76 33.96
N GLY A 842 -19.09 -22.43 34.20
CA GLY A 842 -17.94 -23.20 33.70
C GLY A 842 -17.56 -22.93 32.24
N VAL A 843 -18.38 -22.19 31.49
CA VAL A 843 -18.07 -21.75 30.12
C VAL A 843 -17.46 -20.35 30.16
N THR A 844 -16.46 -20.08 29.32
CA THR A 844 -15.90 -18.72 29.15
C THR A 844 -16.84 -17.90 28.28
N LYS A 845 -17.29 -16.74 28.77
CA LYS A 845 -18.21 -15.88 28.02
C LYS A 845 -17.46 -14.80 27.25
N SER A 846 -18.13 -14.28 26.23
CA SER A 846 -17.75 -13.08 25.49
C SER A 846 -18.89 -12.10 25.44
N LEU A 847 -18.59 -10.82 25.66
CA LEU A 847 -19.46 -9.70 25.32
C LEU A 847 -19.22 -9.33 23.87
N VAL A 848 -20.27 -9.34 23.06
CA VAL A 848 -20.29 -8.84 21.68
C VAL A 848 -21.31 -7.73 21.59
N VAL A 849 -20.91 -6.61 20.99
CA VAL A 849 -21.79 -5.45 20.77
C VAL A 849 -21.64 -4.98 19.32
N GLU A 850 -22.77 -4.62 18.71
CA GLU A 850 -22.84 -3.84 17.47
C GLU A 850 -23.66 -2.57 17.74
N ALA A 851 -23.11 -1.42 17.37
CA ALA A 851 -23.71 -0.12 17.58
C ALA A 851 -23.63 0.76 16.32
N ALA A 852 -24.57 1.70 16.22
CA ALA A 852 -24.57 2.75 15.21
C ALA A 852 -24.09 4.08 15.83
N CYS A 853 -23.39 4.88 15.04
CA CYS A 853 -23.00 6.25 15.39
C CYS A 853 -23.78 7.23 14.50
N SER A 854 -24.18 8.38 15.05
CA SER A 854 -24.76 9.50 14.28
C SER A 854 -24.13 10.82 14.64
#